data_AF-A0A354Z536-F1
#
_entry.id   AF-A0A354Z536-F1
#
_cell.length_a   1.000
_cell.length_b   1.000
_cell.length_c   1.000
_cell.angle_alpha   90.00
_cell.angle_beta   90.00
_cell.angle_gamma   90.00
#
_symmetry.space_group_name_H-M   'P 1'
#
loop_
_entity.id
_entity.type
_entity.pdbx_description
1 polymer ?
#
loop_
_entity_poly.entity_id
_entity_poly.type
_entity_poly.pdbx_seq_one_letter_code
_entity_poly.pdbx_strand_id
1 'polypeptide(L)'
;MALALLVFAGAVSAEISQVPLTVTASVKPNVALIVDDSGSMDFETLFQTNDGSLWWNGTTRDFWGLDTGSGGQAGFNFNPSGASSNTWRKYVYLFPNGTGTGNRSLNDASAHFAIPPTREYGFARSSDYNAAFYNPNNTYEPWPNGGGFVFANANPSAVRSDPVFGGATMNLTANIDSAATNWTFRLFQGMRRADGTLATGTVNSERFNYFPATYYQRVNAPAAYSIAGQTFNCATPDPAAYDVFAGVTGANETAMLASFTAINIHALAPDGGCLRRYEIKPGNTFPSGRSYNDEIQNFANWFQYHRKRTLALRNGEGRAFSQAATMRVGAVRINDLDPLIMWDIDNRRDDLLNFLYRTGASGGTPNREALNFVRGQFQNNSDVIQLSCQQNFTLQFTDGFSQLWTGAGVGNADSGDGVPFSDGFSETLADIAMRNFKGPFRTDIERGKVPVAPQCSSANPPVWLDCNRDPHVNHFGITLGARGNIFGVSHNRVRDAHDNPPTWQNPNVDRSPIQVDDLYHAAVNGRGEMLNAQSSDELTAILEQALRVITENVFSATASTAANSTRLNADTLIFQARFNSIDWSGEVLAFEINPDGSIGNLRWNSNSGVPAHASRNITVGRGNLAPAAFRWDQLTAAQQAALNIGSGGVPDGLGAQRVDWLRGANTGEIRNGGPFRDRTRLFGDIVNSAPSFVAAANFGYDRLPIGSPGRDSYQSFRASNQLRRRMVYIGANDGMLHALDAETGVEQWAHIPTELVTNLARLSDPNYRHRFYMDGHPIVGDAYLNSAWKTVLVAPTGAGGRSVVAIDVTDPESLGAGSVMWEFSHPDLGSVIGRPSIARMANGEWAAIFSNGYDVDRPARLFVVRLEDGSLIRTISTVRTADEASAPANGLSPPFPVDLNGDAIADLIYAGDLFG
;
A
#
# COMPACT_ATOMS: atom_id res chain seq x y z
N MET A 1 -43.86 25.42 44.38
CA MET A 1 -42.47 25.44 43.88
C MET A 1 -42.29 24.20 43.03
N ALA A 2 -42.29 24.39 41.71
CA ALA A 2 -41.99 23.35 40.73
C ALA A 2 -40.48 23.12 40.67
N LEU A 3 -40.05 21.88 40.47
CA LEU A 3 -38.74 21.62 39.87
C LEU A 3 -38.91 20.47 38.86
N ALA A 4 -38.81 20.85 37.59
CA ALA A 4 -38.89 20.01 36.43
C ALA A 4 -37.64 19.12 36.31
N LEU A 5 -37.84 17.81 36.14
CA LEU A 5 -36.83 16.97 35.50
C LEU A 5 -37.00 17.14 33.99
N LEU A 6 -36.11 17.94 33.38
CA LEU A 6 -35.91 17.94 31.93
C LEU A 6 -35.20 16.63 31.56
N VAL A 7 -35.96 15.68 31.03
CA VAL A 7 -35.41 14.58 30.25
C VAL A 7 -35.15 15.15 28.85
N PHE A 8 -33.91 15.52 28.56
CA PHE A 8 -33.47 15.67 27.18
C PHE A 8 -33.38 14.27 26.57
N ALA A 9 -34.45 13.83 25.93
CA ALA A 9 -34.33 12.82 24.88
C ALA A 9 -33.64 13.52 23.70
N GLY A 10 -32.31 13.48 23.68
CA GLY A 10 -31.56 13.81 22.47
C GLY A 10 -31.94 12.79 21.41
N ALA A 11 -32.72 13.20 20.41
CA ALA A 11 -32.87 12.45 19.18
C ALA A 11 -31.48 12.32 18.56
N VAL A 12 -30.90 11.13 18.65
CA VAL A 12 -29.69 10.78 17.91
C VAL A 12 -30.15 10.59 16.47
N SER A 13 -29.93 11.58 15.59
CA SER A 13 -29.91 11.26 14.17
C SER A 13 -28.74 10.29 13.99
N ALA A 14 -29.03 9.08 13.55
CA ALA A 14 -27.99 8.13 13.22
C ALA A 14 -27.30 8.65 11.95
N GLU A 15 -26.22 9.42 12.13
CA GLU A 15 -25.36 9.81 11.01
C GLU A 15 -24.93 8.53 10.29
N ILE A 16 -25.19 8.45 8.98
CA ILE A 16 -24.68 7.34 8.18
C ILE A 16 -23.16 7.42 8.19
N SER A 17 -22.53 6.38 8.76
CA SER A 17 -21.09 6.18 8.72
C SER A 17 -20.58 6.43 7.31
N GLN A 18 -19.60 7.32 7.16
CA GLN A 18 -18.91 7.54 5.89
C GLN A 18 -17.87 6.46 5.60
N VAL A 19 -17.89 5.36 6.35
CA VAL A 19 -17.10 4.15 6.15
C VAL A 19 -18.08 2.98 5.94
N PRO A 20 -17.91 2.15 4.90
CA PRO A 20 -18.81 1.03 4.62
C PRO A 20 -18.96 0.06 5.79
N LEU A 21 -20.17 -0.44 6.02
CA LEU A 21 -20.45 -1.41 7.09
C LEU A 21 -19.71 -2.76 6.85
N THR A 22 -19.44 -3.10 5.60
CA THR A 22 -18.67 -4.28 5.21
C THR A 22 -17.18 -4.17 5.55
N VAL A 23 -16.65 -2.94 5.61
CA VAL A 23 -15.30 -2.67 6.15
C VAL A 23 -15.31 -2.81 7.68
N THR A 24 -16.42 -2.49 8.35
CA THR A 24 -16.57 -2.73 9.80
C THR A 24 -16.83 -4.19 10.18
N ALA A 25 -17.28 -5.02 9.23
CA ALA A 25 -17.55 -6.45 9.40
C ALA A 25 -16.49 -7.37 8.75
N SER A 26 -15.32 -6.84 8.40
CA SER A 26 -14.18 -7.67 7.99
C SER A 26 -13.51 -8.25 9.23
N VAL A 27 -13.32 -9.58 9.25
CA VAL A 27 -12.51 -10.23 10.27
C VAL A 27 -11.08 -9.74 10.13
N LYS A 28 -10.61 -8.98 11.14
CA LYS A 28 -9.26 -8.42 11.15
C LYS A 28 -8.22 -9.52 10.94
N PRO A 29 -7.31 -9.40 9.96
CA PRO A 29 -6.24 -10.37 9.79
C PRO A 29 -5.30 -10.35 11.00
N ASN A 30 -4.66 -11.48 11.27
CA ASN A 30 -3.57 -11.57 12.22
C ASN A 30 -2.23 -11.41 11.51
N VAL A 31 -1.37 -10.56 12.04
CA VAL A 31 0.01 -10.39 11.60
C VAL A 31 0.93 -10.70 12.77
N ALA A 32 1.76 -11.73 12.63
CA ALA A 32 2.80 -12.05 13.60
C ALA A 32 4.15 -11.53 13.09
N LEU A 33 4.72 -10.56 13.80
CA LEU A 33 6.06 -10.05 13.53
C LEU A 33 7.08 -10.94 14.23
N ILE A 34 8.06 -11.42 13.48
CA ILE A 34 9.26 -12.08 13.99
C ILE A 34 10.38 -11.06 13.79
N VAL A 35 10.75 -10.37 14.86
CA VAL A 35 11.67 -9.23 14.80
C VAL A 35 13.08 -9.69 15.16
N ASP A 36 14.02 -9.48 14.25
CA ASP A 36 15.43 -9.79 14.48
C ASP A 36 16.07 -8.80 15.44
N ASP A 37 16.43 -9.34 16.60
CA ASP A 37 17.16 -8.66 17.66
C ASP A 37 18.59 -9.14 17.77
N SER A 38 19.16 -9.79 16.75
CA SER A 38 20.53 -10.32 16.74
C SER A 38 21.60 -9.23 16.75
N GLY A 39 22.84 -9.61 17.06
CA GLY A 39 23.96 -8.68 17.10
C GLY A 39 24.29 -8.00 15.76
N SER A 40 24.02 -8.65 14.62
CA SER A 40 24.28 -8.10 13.27
C SER A 40 23.33 -6.96 12.91
N MET A 41 22.18 -6.87 13.57
CA MET A 41 21.29 -5.72 13.46
C MET A 41 21.92 -4.43 14.03
N ASP A 42 23.04 -4.51 14.74
CA ASP A 42 23.80 -3.34 15.19
C ASP A 42 24.75 -2.78 14.11
N PHE A 43 24.89 -3.42 12.96
CA PHE A 43 25.83 -3.00 11.90
C PHE A 43 25.46 -1.64 11.30
N GLU A 44 26.50 -0.89 10.92
CA GLU A 44 26.43 0.40 10.20
C GLU A 44 26.79 0.25 8.71
N THR A 45 26.82 -1.00 8.22
CA THR A 45 27.20 -1.34 6.84
C THR A 45 26.11 -2.15 6.15
N LEU A 46 25.97 -1.89 4.85
CA LEU A 46 25.07 -2.57 3.93
C LEU A 46 25.69 -2.58 2.52
N PHE A 47 26.76 -3.35 2.37
CA PHE A 47 27.42 -3.58 1.08
C PHE A 47 26.75 -4.72 0.30
N GLN A 48 26.98 -4.80 -1.01
CA GLN A 48 26.49 -5.92 -1.86
C GLN A 48 27.30 -7.22 -1.68
N THR A 49 27.61 -7.55 -0.43
CA THR A 49 28.33 -8.74 0.01
C THR A 49 27.40 -9.61 0.85
N ASN A 50 27.89 -10.77 1.29
CA ASN A 50 27.16 -11.55 2.28
C ASN A 50 27.07 -10.79 3.61
N ASP A 51 25.85 -10.73 4.15
CA ASP A 51 25.49 -10.06 5.42
C ASP A 51 25.87 -8.58 5.43
N GLY A 52 25.89 -7.93 4.26
CA GLY A 52 26.18 -6.50 4.07
C GLY A 52 27.48 -5.99 4.73
N SER A 53 28.43 -6.90 4.99
CA SER A 53 29.66 -6.65 5.73
C SER A 53 30.83 -6.38 4.79
N LEU A 54 31.81 -5.59 5.22
CA LEU A 54 33.05 -5.42 4.45
C LEU A 54 34.11 -6.43 4.91
N TRP A 55 34.68 -7.19 3.96
CA TRP A 55 35.55 -8.32 4.26
C TRP A 55 37.01 -8.06 3.85
N TRP A 56 37.87 -7.84 4.85
CA TRP A 56 39.30 -7.75 4.60
C TRP A 56 39.89 -9.15 4.43
N ASN A 57 40.56 -9.39 3.31
CA ASN A 57 41.28 -10.62 3.09
C ASN A 57 42.76 -10.44 3.47
N GLY A 58 43.25 -11.22 4.42
CA GLY A 58 44.63 -11.15 4.90
C GLY A 58 45.69 -11.66 3.91
N THR A 59 45.29 -12.44 2.91
CA THR A 59 46.18 -12.94 1.86
C THR A 59 46.37 -11.90 0.76
N THR A 60 45.28 -11.36 0.21
CA THR A 60 45.32 -10.35 -0.85
C THR A 60 45.54 -8.94 -0.31
N ARG A 61 45.21 -8.71 0.98
CA ARG A 61 45.36 -7.45 1.73
C ARG A 61 44.50 -6.32 1.14
N ASP A 62 43.24 -6.64 0.89
CA ASP A 62 42.25 -5.73 0.32
C ASP A 62 40.82 -6.08 0.78
N PHE A 63 39.86 -5.29 0.30
CA PHE A 63 38.42 -5.51 0.45
C PHE A 63 37.74 -5.98 -0.86
N TRP A 64 38.49 -6.33 -1.91
CA TRP A 64 37.96 -6.48 -3.27
C TRP A 64 38.66 -7.59 -4.08
N GLY A 65 37.96 -8.18 -5.05
CA GLY A 65 38.55 -9.05 -6.06
C GLY A 65 38.29 -10.55 -5.87
N LEU A 66 37.62 -10.94 -4.78
CA LEU A 66 37.21 -12.33 -4.50
C LEU A 66 35.67 -12.44 -4.44
N ASP A 67 34.98 -12.04 -5.50
CA ASP A 67 33.53 -12.27 -5.64
C ASP A 67 33.26 -13.58 -6.39
N THR A 68 33.18 -14.68 -5.62
CA THR A 68 32.86 -16.00 -6.17
C THR A 68 31.35 -16.20 -6.42
N GLY A 69 30.49 -15.26 -5.98
CA GLY A 69 29.03 -15.37 -6.05
C GLY A 69 28.39 -14.72 -7.28
N SER A 70 29.11 -13.87 -8.00
CA SER A 70 28.62 -13.18 -9.22
C SER A 70 29.00 -13.85 -10.54
N GLY A 71 29.47 -15.10 -10.51
CA GLY A 71 29.98 -15.76 -11.72
C GLY A 71 31.29 -15.15 -12.24
N GLY A 72 32.08 -14.53 -11.36
CA GLY A 72 33.42 -14.01 -11.67
C GLY A 72 33.48 -12.54 -12.08
N GLN A 73 32.51 -11.70 -11.69
CA GLN A 73 32.63 -10.25 -11.85
C GLN A 73 33.52 -9.66 -10.74
N ALA A 74 34.31 -8.63 -11.06
CA ALA A 74 35.06 -7.90 -10.05
C ALA A 74 34.08 -7.21 -9.08
N GLY A 75 34.14 -7.56 -7.80
CA GLY A 75 33.20 -7.16 -6.75
C GLY A 75 33.88 -7.04 -5.38
N PHE A 76 33.17 -6.48 -4.40
CA PHE A 76 33.64 -6.49 -3.01
C PHE A 76 33.85 -7.94 -2.58
N ASN A 77 34.86 -8.18 -1.75
CA ASN A 77 35.16 -9.51 -1.27
C ASN A 77 33.91 -10.16 -0.65
N PHE A 78 33.51 -11.29 -1.22
CA PHE A 78 32.41 -12.11 -0.74
C PHE A 78 32.98 -13.30 0.01
N ASN A 79 32.60 -13.48 1.29
CA ASN A 79 33.09 -14.58 2.11
C ASN A 79 31.99 -15.64 2.29
N PRO A 80 31.99 -16.76 1.54
CA PRO A 80 30.91 -17.76 1.57
C PRO A 80 30.65 -18.38 2.96
N SER A 81 31.64 -18.33 3.85
CA SER A 81 31.51 -18.84 5.22
C SER A 81 30.76 -17.91 6.18
N GLY A 82 30.62 -16.62 5.84
CA GLY A 82 30.02 -15.57 6.69
C GLY A 82 30.69 -15.32 8.05
N ALA A 83 31.75 -16.08 8.38
CA ALA A 83 32.47 -16.02 9.65
C ALA A 83 33.87 -15.41 9.48
N SER A 84 34.34 -14.72 10.52
CA SER A 84 35.72 -14.21 10.57
C SER A 84 36.72 -15.35 10.84
N SER A 85 37.93 -15.22 10.30
CA SER A 85 39.05 -16.14 10.48
C SER A 85 40.38 -15.37 10.46
N ASN A 86 41.50 -16.09 10.43
CA ASN A 86 42.80 -15.45 10.23
C ASN A 86 42.94 -14.83 8.83
N THR A 87 42.26 -15.41 7.83
CA THR A 87 42.25 -14.91 6.46
C THR A 87 41.17 -13.86 6.25
N TRP A 88 40.02 -13.98 6.90
CA TRP A 88 38.86 -13.10 6.66
C TRP A 88 38.54 -12.26 7.89
N ARG A 89 38.64 -10.93 7.81
CA ARG A 89 38.29 -10.02 8.92
C ARG A 89 37.06 -9.21 8.57
N LYS A 90 36.02 -9.27 9.41
CA LYS A 90 34.75 -8.58 9.22
C LYS A 90 34.79 -7.14 9.75
N TYR A 91 34.41 -6.18 8.91
CA TYR A 91 34.25 -4.76 9.24
C TYR A 91 32.80 -4.34 9.04
N VAL A 92 32.19 -3.77 10.08
CA VAL A 92 30.73 -3.53 10.14
C VAL A 92 30.34 -2.19 10.78
N TYR A 93 31.32 -1.44 11.29
CA TYR A 93 31.10 -0.13 11.88
C TYR A 93 31.82 0.95 11.06
N LEU A 94 31.30 2.16 11.06
CA LEU A 94 31.91 3.34 10.44
C LEU A 94 32.49 4.29 11.50
N PHE A 95 31.92 4.25 12.70
CA PHE A 95 32.34 5.05 13.84
C PHE A 95 32.75 4.15 15.01
N PRO A 96 33.95 4.33 15.58
CA PRO A 96 34.32 3.68 16.84
C PRO A 96 33.65 4.46 17.99
N ASN A 97 32.36 4.22 18.20
CA ASN A 97 31.48 4.98 19.11
C ASN A 97 31.39 4.38 20.53
N GLY A 98 32.48 3.81 21.04
CA GLY A 98 32.46 3.12 22.34
C GLY A 98 31.67 1.81 22.30
N THR A 99 31.43 1.18 23.46
CA THR A 99 30.70 -0.11 23.58
C THR A 99 29.74 -0.08 24.77
N GLY A 100 28.65 -0.84 24.69
CA GLY A 100 27.64 -0.93 25.74
C GLY A 100 26.27 -0.44 25.29
N THR A 101 25.28 -0.41 26.19
CA THR A 101 23.88 -0.13 25.88
C THR A 101 23.70 1.17 25.09
N GLY A 102 23.12 1.05 23.89
CA GLY A 102 22.90 2.17 22.95
C GLY A 102 24.09 2.51 22.04
N ASN A 103 25.32 2.13 22.41
CA ASN A 103 26.53 2.29 21.59
C ASN A 103 26.76 1.05 20.71
N ARG A 104 28.01 0.70 20.41
CA ARG A 104 28.35 -0.59 19.76
C ARG A 104 27.96 -1.75 20.69
N SER A 105 27.15 -2.67 20.18
CA SER A 105 26.74 -3.89 20.90
C SER A 105 27.82 -4.97 20.82
N LEU A 106 28.43 -5.16 19.65
CA LEU A 106 29.44 -6.18 19.43
C LEU A 106 30.84 -5.64 19.75
N ASN A 107 31.52 -6.20 20.74
CA ASN A 107 32.90 -5.81 21.08
C ASN A 107 33.84 -7.00 21.23
N ASP A 108 33.94 -7.83 20.19
CA ASP A 108 34.87 -8.95 20.21
C ASP A 108 36.25 -8.56 19.64
N ALA A 109 37.27 -9.31 20.03
CA ALA A 109 38.66 -9.06 19.63
C ALA A 109 39.02 -9.67 18.26
N SER A 110 38.10 -10.44 17.66
CA SER A 110 38.33 -11.31 16.50
C SER A 110 37.61 -10.85 15.22
N ALA A 111 36.58 -10.02 15.35
CA ALA A 111 35.62 -9.62 14.34
C ALA A 111 34.91 -8.28 14.68
N HIS A 112 34.15 -7.74 13.72
CA HIS A 112 33.28 -6.57 13.84
C HIS A 112 34.00 -5.24 14.13
N PHE A 113 34.95 -4.88 13.28
CA PHE A 113 35.75 -3.65 13.45
C PHE A 113 35.14 -2.42 12.77
N ALA A 114 35.60 -1.23 13.19
CA ALA A 114 35.28 0.03 12.52
C ALA A 114 36.21 0.26 11.32
N ILE A 115 35.66 0.69 10.19
CA ILE A 115 36.38 1.00 8.97
C ILE A 115 37.14 2.32 9.16
N PRO A 116 38.48 2.34 9.01
CA PRO A 116 39.27 3.56 9.18
C PRO A 116 38.76 4.72 8.33
N PRO A 117 38.83 5.97 8.81
CA PRO A 117 38.33 7.15 8.12
C PRO A 117 39.36 7.70 7.13
N THR A 118 40.01 6.79 6.40
CA THR A 118 41.01 7.12 5.38
C THR A 118 40.37 7.15 4.00
N ARG A 119 41.07 7.76 3.03
CA ARG A 119 40.48 8.07 1.71
C ARG A 119 40.29 6.83 0.85
N GLU A 120 41.17 5.85 0.97
CA GLU A 120 41.04 4.55 0.32
C GLU A 120 39.74 3.85 0.71
N TYR A 121 39.22 4.11 1.91
CA TYR A 121 37.93 3.57 2.37
C TYR A 121 36.80 4.59 2.32
N GLY A 122 36.96 5.67 1.54
CA GLY A 122 35.94 6.70 1.35
C GLY A 122 34.62 6.14 0.79
N PHE A 123 34.70 5.07 -0.01
CA PHE A 123 33.54 4.35 -0.53
C PHE A 123 32.61 3.83 0.58
N ALA A 124 33.14 3.49 1.77
CA ALA A 124 32.33 3.01 2.89
C ALA A 124 31.44 4.11 3.49
N ARG A 125 31.77 5.38 3.21
CA ARG A 125 31.03 6.60 3.59
C ARG A 125 30.35 7.22 2.35
N SER A 126 29.87 6.37 1.45
CA SER A 126 29.10 6.76 0.27
C SER A 126 27.86 5.89 0.19
N SER A 127 26.68 6.51 0.04
CA SER A 127 25.43 5.78 -0.18
C SER A 127 25.43 4.98 -1.49
N ASP A 128 26.32 5.31 -2.43
CA ASP A 128 26.46 4.60 -3.71
C ASP A 128 27.08 3.19 -3.55
N TYR A 129 27.77 2.93 -2.42
CA TYR A 129 28.48 1.67 -2.16
C TYR A 129 28.09 1.02 -0.83
N ASN A 130 27.83 1.83 0.21
CA ASN A 130 27.27 1.40 1.49
C ASN A 130 25.90 2.05 1.66
N ALA A 131 24.85 1.31 1.33
CA ALA A 131 23.52 1.88 1.22
C ALA A 131 22.84 2.16 2.60
N ALA A 132 23.46 1.73 3.71
CA ALA A 132 23.10 2.19 5.06
C ALA A 132 23.69 3.57 5.39
N PHE A 133 24.67 4.06 4.61
CA PHE A 133 25.28 5.35 4.85
C PHE A 133 24.39 6.51 4.38
N TYR A 134 24.63 7.69 4.97
CA TYR A 134 23.94 8.92 4.66
C TYR A 134 23.89 9.21 3.16
N ASN A 135 22.67 9.32 2.62
CA ASN A 135 22.42 9.81 1.27
C ASN A 135 21.95 11.28 1.33
N PRO A 136 22.73 12.24 0.82
CA PRO A 136 22.35 13.66 0.86
C PRO A 136 21.11 13.98 0.01
N ASN A 137 20.70 13.11 -0.92
CA ASN A 137 19.46 13.32 -1.68
C ASN A 137 18.20 12.98 -0.88
N ASN A 138 18.34 12.28 0.25
CA ASN A 138 17.24 11.87 1.09
C ASN A 138 17.06 12.83 2.27
N THR A 139 15.83 12.92 2.78
CA THR A 139 15.51 13.68 3.99
C THR A 139 15.22 12.70 5.12
N TYR A 140 16.01 12.76 6.18
CA TYR A 140 15.92 11.91 7.35
C TYR A 140 15.17 12.63 8.46
N GLU A 141 14.03 12.07 8.82
CA GLU A 141 13.21 12.58 9.90
C GLU A 141 13.39 11.72 11.17
N PRO A 142 13.05 12.25 12.36
CA PRO A 142 12.90 11.44 13.56
C PRO A 142 11.86 10.31 13.39
N TRP A 143 11.95 9.29 14.26
CA TRP A 143 10.91 8.26 14.33
C TRP A 143 9.55 8.86 14.70
N PRO A 144 8.43 8.23 14.30
CA PRO A 144 7.10 8.64 14.76
C PRO A 144 6.98 8.60 16.28
N ASN A 145 6.22 9.53 16.85
CA ASN A 145 5.88 9.48 18.27
C ASN A 145 4.91 8.32 18.55
N GLY A 146 5.04 7.70 19.72
CA GLY A 146 4.19 6.59 20.12
C GLY A 146 4.87 5.67 21.14
N GLY A 147 4.10 4.78 21.75
CA GLY A 147 4.60 3.83 22.76
C GLY A 147 5.22 4.50 24.00
N GLY A 148 4.78 5.72 24.30
CA GLY A 148 5.31 6.56 25.38
C GLY A 148 6.59 7.33 25.04
N PHE A 149 7.02 7.33 23.77
CA PHE A 149 8.21 8.05 23.31
C PHE A 149 7.84 9.28 22.47
N VAL A 150 8.69 10.31 22.59
CA VAL A 150 8.65 11.52 21.76
C VAL A 150 10.03 11.71 21.13
N PHE A 151 10.07 11.79 19.80
CA PHE A 151 11.30 11.94 19.05
C PHE A 151 11.33 13.30 18.35
N ALA A 152 12.26 14.15 18.78
CA ALA A 152 12.53 15.44 18.17
C ALA A 152 13.78 15.36 17.27
N ASN A 153 14.03 16.40 16.50
CA ASN A 153 15.28 16.54 15.74
C ASN A 153 16.52 16.31 16.63
N ALA A 154 17.47 15.52 16.13
CA ALA A 154 18.69 15.21 16.86
C ALA A 154 19.57 16.46 17.00
N ASN A 155 20.19 16.67 18.15
CA ASN A 155 21.10 17.80 18.36
C ASN A 155 22.45 17.51 17.68
N PRO A 156 22.88 18.23 16.62
CA PRO A 156 24.11 17.91 15.90
C PRO A 156 25.40 17.94 16.74
N SER A 157 25.42 18.71 17.82
CA SER A 157 26.56 18.80 18.75
C SER A 157 26.56 17.72 19.83
N ALA A 158 25.46 16.98 19.97
CA ALA A 158 25.26 15.96 20.99
C ALA A 158 24.26 14.88 20.52
N VAL A 159 24.52 14.28 19.34
CA VAL A 159 23.66 13.21 18.82
C VAL A 159 23.82 11.96 19.67
N ARG A 160 22.74 11.24 19.93
CA ARG A 160 22.80 9.94 20.60
C ARG A 160 23.14 8.85 19.59
N SER A 161 23.78 7.79 20.06
CA SER A 161 24.05 6.61 19.23
C SER A 161 22.80 5.75 19.00
N ASP A 162 21.86 5.77 19.95
CA ASP A 162 20.51 5.19 19.90
C ASP A 162 19.55 6.15 20.64
N PRO A 163 18.34 6.41 20.12
CA PRO A 163 17.42 7.39 20.70
C PRO A 163 16.67 6.87 21.93
N VAL A 164 16.60 5.55 22.12
CA VAL A 164 15.88 4.88 23.22
C VAL A 164 16.86 4.37 24.28
N PHE A 165 17.99 3.83 23.86
CA PHE A 165 18.97 3.18 24.72
C PHE A 165 20.23 4.01 24.96
N GLY A 166 20.73 3.97 26.19
CA GLY A 166 21.97 4.67 26.58
C GLY A 166 21.82 6.19 26.65
N GLY A 167 22.92 6.86 27.00
CA GLY A 167 22.98 8.33 27.15
C GLY A 167 24.24 8.96 26.58
N ALA A 168 25.11 8.18 25.95
CA ALA A 168 26.33 8.70 25.33
C ALA A 168 25.98 9.49 24.07
N THR A 169 26.67 10.62 23.90
CA THR A 169 26.48 11.51 22.76
C THR A 169 27.77 11.73 21.99
N MET A 170 27.65 12.00 20.69
CA MET A 170 28.74 12.37 19.80
C MET A 170 28.53 13.79 19.27
N ASN A 171 29.62 14.55 19.14
CA ASN A 171 29.59 15.85 18.49
C ASN A 171 29.93 15.67 17.00
N LEU A 172 28.95 15.90 16.11
CA LEU A 172 29.14 15.77 14.66
C LEU A 172 29.69 17.05 14.01
N THR A 173 29.75 18.16 14.75
CA THR A 173 30.18 19.48 14.25
C THR A 173 31.65 19.77 14.54
N ALA A 174 32.41 18.82 15.08
CA ALA A 174 33.82 18.96 15.42
C ALA A 174 34.60 17.70 15.04
N ASN A 175 35.93 17.84 14.89
CA ASN A 175 36.78 16.68 14.69
C ASN A 175 36.76 15.75 15.90
N ILE A 176 36.75 14.46 15.64
CA ILE A 176 36.96 13.40 16.63
C ILE A 176 38.44 13.03 16.61
N ASP A 177 39.06 13.09 17.79
CA ASP A 177 40.48 12.77 17.97
C ASP A 177 40.71 12.08 19.32
N SER A 178 40.07 10.93 19.52
CA SER A 178 40.04 10.19 20.79
C SER A 178 41.07 9.06 20.82
N ALA A 179 41.75 8.92 21.95
CA ALA A 179 42.58 7.74 22.28
C ALA A 179 41.91 6.80 23.29
N ALA A 180 40.65 7.06 23.63
CA ALA A 180 39.92 6.26 24.62
C ALA A 180 39.70 4.84 24.10
N THR A 181 39.69 3.86 25.03
CA THR A 181 39.35 2.48 24.72
C THR A 181 37.99 2.42 24.02
N ASN A 182 37.90 1.64 22.94
CA ASN A 182 36.72 1.51 22.06
C ASN A 182 36.37 2.76 21.23
N TRP A 183 37.25 3.76 21.18
CA TRP A 183 37.16 4.94 20.29
C TRP A 183 38.30 4.98 19.26
N THR A 184 38.94 3.85 19.02
CA THR A 184 40.09 3.67 18.14
C THR A 184 39.80 2.60 17.07
N PHE A 185 40.57 2.60 15.99
CA PHE A 185 40.40 1.69 14.88
C PHE A 185 41.39 0.51 14.96
N ARG A 186 40.95 -0.67 14.52
CA ARG A 186 41.81 -1.84 14.41
C ARG A 186 42.29 -2.01 12.97
N LEU A 187 43.60 -2.14 12.79
CA LEU A 187 44.23 -2.30 11.49
C LEU A 187 44.90 -3.66 11.35
N PHE A 188 44.94 -4.19 10.13
CA PHE A 188 45.67 -5.40 9.77
C PHE A 188 46.78 -5.08 8.78
N GLN A 189 47.66 -6.06 8.55
CA GLN A 189 48.79 -5.90 7.64
C GLN A 189 48.33 -5.41 6.26
N GLY A 190 48.94 -4.34 5.76
CA GLY A 190 48.58 -3.71 4.48
C GLY A 190 47.59 -2.54 4.59
N MET A 191 46.93 -2.34 5.74
CA MET A 191 46.06 -1.18 5.95
C MET A 191 46.85 0.08 6.26
N ARG A 192 46.31 1.25 5.88
CA ARG A 192 46.96 2.54 6.13
C ARG A 192 46.78 3.00 7.57
N ARG A 193 47.85 3.54 8.12
CA ARG A 193 47.92 4.14 9.46
C ARG A 193 47.64 5.64 9.41
N ALA A 194 47.45 6.27 10.57
CA ALA A 194 47.20 7.71 10.66
C ALA A 194 48.38 8.55 10.16
N ASP A 195 49.60 8.02 10.23
CA ASP A 195 50.81 8.64 9.67
C ASP A 195 51.00 8.39 8.16
N GLY A 196 50.03 7.75 7.49
CA GLY A 196 50.05 7.46 6.06
C GLY A 196 50.97 6.31 5.63
N THR A 197 51.62 5.62 6.57
CA THR A 197 52.36 4.38 6.31
C THR A 197 51.43 3.16 6.28
N LEU A 198 51.89 2.04 5.71
CA LEU A 198 51.15 0.78 5.74
C LEU A 198 51.50 -0.01 7.01
N ALA A 199 50.50 -0.58 7.66
CA ALA A 199 50.68 -1.46 8.81
C ALA A 199 51.44 -2.73 8.40
N THR A 200 52.51 -3.06 9.13
CA THR A 200 53.34 -4.25 8.90
C THR A 200 52.82 -5.50 9.61
N GLY A 201 51.78 -5.35 10.44
CA GLY A 201 51.14 -6.40 11.22
C GLY A 201 49.78 -5.95 11.77
N THR A 202 49.28 -6.64 12.79
CA THR A 202 48.02 -6.23 13.46
C THR A 202 48.27 -5.07 14.41
N VAL A 203 47.51 -3.97 14.24
CA VAL A 203 47.48 -2.83 15.15
C VAL A 203 46.15 -2.84 15.88
N ASN A 204 46.18 -3.11 17.18
CA ASN A 204 44.95 -3.29 17.97
C ASN A 204 44.19 -1.99 18.24
N SER A 205 44.87 -0.85 18.20
CA SER A 205 44.31 0.46 18.55
C SER A 205 45.09 1.58 17.84
N GLU A 206 44.55 2.08 16.72
CA GLU A 206 45.06 3.24 16.00
C GLU A 206 44.10 4.43 16.18
N ARG A 207 44.66 5.59 16.55
CA ARG A 207 43.95 6.87 16.70
C ARG A 207 43.95 7.62 15.37
N PHE A 208 42.80 8.15 14.96
CA PHE A 208 42.66 9.03 13.81
C PHE A 208 42.00 10.35 14.23
N ASN A 209 42.48 11.46 13.67
CA ASN A 209 41.83 12.76 13.73
C ASN A 209 40.97 12.92 12.47
N TYR A 210 39.65 12.92 12.61
CA TYR A 210 38.73 12.97 11.47
C TYR A 210 37.47 13.77 11.77
N PHE A 211 36.85 14.33 10.71
CA PHE A 211 35.56 14.99 10.82
C PHE A 211 34.43 13.97 10.57
N PRO A 212 33.54 13.68 11.54
CA PRO A 212 32.57 12.59 11.44
C PRO A 212 31.48 12.83 10.40
N ALA A 213 31.04 14.09 10.21
CA ALA A 213 30.06 14.48 9.20
C ALA A 213 30.73 14.66 7.82
N THR A 214 31.34 13.58 7.33
CA THR A 214 32.01 13.50 6.02
C THR A 214 31.37 12.40 5.20
N TYR A 215 30.92 12.73 3.98
CA TYR A 215 30.36 11.78 3.03
C TYR A 215 31.04 11.88 1.66
N TYR A 216 30.89 10.83 0.87
CA TYR A 216 31.44 10.72 -0.48
C TYR A 216 30.31 10.43 -1.48
N GLN A 217 30.39 11.03 -2.66
CA GLN A 217 29.47 10.73 -3.77
C GLN A 217 30.23 10.36 -5.04
N ARG A 218 29.67 9.44 -5.80
CA ARG A 218 30.17 9.02 -7.10
C ARG A 218 30.15 10.18 -8.09
N VAL A 219 31.23 10.32 -8.84
CA VAL A 219 31.38 11.29 -9.93
C VAL A 219 31.27 10.55 -11.25
N ASN A 220 30.17 10.76 -11.97
CA ASN A 220 29.90 10.11 -13.28
C ASN A 220 30.27 11.00 -14.49
N ALA A 221 30.78 12.22 -14.25
CA ALA A 221 31.19 13.12 -15.32
C ALA A 221 32.48 12.61 -16.00
N PRO A 222 32.68 12.88 -17.32
CA PRO A 222 33.93 12.57 -18.02
C PRO A 222 35.06 13.46 -17.51
N ALA A 223 35.63 13.07 -16.38
CA ALA A 223 36.78 13.71 -15.76
C ALA A 223 37.95 12.74 -15.88
N ALA A 224 38.86 13.03 -16.82
CA ALA A 224 40.15 12.37 -16.86
C ALA A 224 40.94 12.76 -15.60
N TYR A 225 41.53 11.79 -14.93
CA TYR A 225 42.40 12.00 -13.79
C TYR A 225 43.67 11.18 -13.97
N SER A 226 44.81 11.72 -13.59
CA SER A 226 46.04 10.95 -13.50
C SER A 226 46.34 10.64 -12.05
N ILE A 227 46.77 9.41 -11.77
CA ILE A 227 47.32 9.00 -10.49
C ILE A 227 48.63 8.25 -10.68
N ALA A 228 49.66 8.64 -9.91
CA ALA A 228 51.01 8.07 -10.03
C ALA A 228 51.56 8.02 -11.48
N GLY A 229 51.20 9.00 -12.31
CA GLY A 229 51.62 9.11 -13.71
C GLY A 229 50.81 8.27 -14.71
N GLN A 230 49.81 7.51 -14.27
CA GLN A 230 48.85 6.80 -15.13
C GLN A 230 47.55 7.59 -15.26
N THR A 231 46.92 7.60 -16.44
CA THR A 231 45.70 8.36 -16.70
C THR A 231 44.49 7.44 -16.82
N PHE A 232 43.44 7.79 -16.09
CA PHE A 232 42.16 7.09 -16.01
C PHE A 232 41.01 8.08 -16.26
N ASN A 233 39.78 7.57 -16.31
CA ASN A 233 38.59 8.39 -16.55
C ASN A 233 37.43 7.94 -15.66
N CYS A 234 36.79 8.88 -14.97
CA CYS A 234 35.64 8.59 -14.12
C CYS A 234 34.43 8.05 -14.87
N ALA A 235 34.28 8.35 -16.16
CA ALA A 235 33.21 7.81 -17.01
C ALA A 235 33.44 6.34 -17.41
N THR A 236 34.67 5.84 -17.29
CA THR A 236 35.04 4.44 -17.55
C THR A 236 35.89 3.94 -16.39
N PRO A 237 35.25 3.62 -15.23
CA PRO A 237 35.95 3.13 -14.05
C PRO A 237 36.86 1.93 -14.37
N ASP A 238 38.10 1.98 -13.87
CA ASP A 238 39.08 0.91 -14.00
C ASP A 238 39.51 0.45 -12.61
N PRO A 239 39.19 -0.78 -12.18
CA PRO A 239 39.60 -1.32 -10.90
C PRO A 239 41.11 -1.23 -10.63
N ALA A 240 41.96 -1.30 -11.67
CA ALA A 240 43.42 -1.18 -11.51
C ALA A 240 43.84 0.21 -10.99
N ALA A 241 43.03 1.25 -11.24
CA ALA A 241 43.27 2.59 -10.70
C ALA A 241 43.18 2.63 -9.17
N TYR A 242 42.31 1.80 -8.59
CA TYR A 242 42.16 1.70 -7.13
C TYR A 242 43.41 1.11 -6.48
N ASP A 243 44.03 0.08 -7.07
CA ASP A 243 45.27 -0.50 -6.54
C ASP A 243 46.42 0.51 -6.53
N VAL A 244 46.55 1.29 -7.60
CA VAL A 244 47.52 2.39 -7.68
C VAL A 244 47.24 3.42 -6.59
N PHE A 245 45.97 3.81 -6.40
CA PHE A 245 45.55 4.76 -5.38
C PHE A 245 45.78 4.29 -3.95
N ALA A 246 45.35 3.06 -3.64
CA ALA A 246 45.53 2.43 -2.34
C ALA A 246 47.01 2.24 -2.00
N GLY A 247 47.89 2.11 -3.01
CA GLY A 247 49.34 1.97 -2.87
C GLY A 247 50.13 3.28 -2.63
N VAL A 248 49.57 4.46 -2.92
CA VAL A 248 50.29 5.75 -2.75
C VAL A 248 50.60 5.99 -1.27
N THR A 249 51.87 6.13 -0.86
CA THR A 249 52.24 6.36 0.55
C THR A 249 52.40 7.86 0.88
N GLY A 250 51.98 8.30 2.07
CA GLY A 250 52.09 9.72 2.49
C GLY A 250 51.09 10.15 3.59
N ALA A 251 51.57 10.93 4.55
CA ALA A 251 50.84 11.30 5.78
C ALA A 251 49.82 12.44 5.64
N ASN A 252 49.88 13.23 4.56
CA ASN A 252 49.06 14.42 4.44
C ASN A 252 48.26 14.47 3.12
N GLU A 253 47.09 15.09 3.22
CA GLU A 253 46.12 15.29 2.15
C GLU A 253 46.75 15.98 0.93
N THR A 254 47.71 16.87 1.14
CA THR A 254 48.43 17.58 0.07
C THR A 254 49.29 16.65 -0.78
N ALA A 255 50.03 15.72 -0.18
CA ALA A 255 50.89 14.78 -0.91
C ALA A 255 50.07 13.76 -1.73
N MET A 256 48.94 13.29 -1.18
CA MET A 256 48.03 12.42 -1.93
C MET A 256 47.25 13.19 -3.01
N LEU A 257 46.75 14.40 -2.75
CA LEU A 257 46.08 15.20 -3.80
C LEU A 257 47.05 15.63 -4.90
N ALA A 258 48.32 15.88 -4.59
CA ALA A 258 49.34 16.16 -5.60
C ALA A 258 49.59 14.97 -6.55
N SER A 259 49.19 13.75 -6.15
CA SER A 259 49.21 12.59 -7.03
C SER A 259 48.03 12.57 -8.02
N PHE A 260 46.96 13.36 -7.79
CA PHE A 260 45.83 13.53 -8.70
C PHE A 260 45.96 14.80 -9.55
N THR A 261 45.77 14.70 -10.86
CA THR A 261 45.76 15.88 -11.76
C THR A 261 44.38 16.50 -12.00
N ALA A 262 43.30 15.87 -11.52
CA ALA A 262 41.92 16.29 -11.77
C ALA A 262 41.35 17.20 -10.67
N ILE A 263 40.54 18.19 -11.07
CA ILE A 263 39.81 19.06 -10.16
C ILE A 263 38.63 18.27 -9.56
N ASN A 264 38.61 18.14 -8.23
CA ASN A 264 37.49 17.63 -7.40
C ASN A 264 37.33 16.12 -7.15
N ILE A 265 38.30 15.27 -7.48
CA ILE A 265 38.29 13.84 -7.08
C ILE A 265 39.14 13.67 -5.82
N HIS A 266 38.63 12.96 -4.82
CA HIS A 266 39.26 12.86 -3.49
C HIS A 266 39.52 11.43 -3.03
N ALA A 267 38.81 10.46 -3.61
CA ALA A 267 38.96 9.04 -3.36
C ALA A 267 38.55 8.24 -4.59
N LEU A 268 38.91 6.96 -4.61
CA LEU A 268 38.39 5.97 -5.55
C LEU A 268 37.69 4.87 -4.77
N ALA A 269 36.66 4.29 -5.37
CA ALA A 269 36.08 3.02 -4.94
C ALA A 269 36.80 1.84 -5.61
N PRO A 270 36.65 0.61 -5.09
CA PRO A 270 37.39 -0.54 -5.62
C PRO A 270 37.04 -0.94 -7.06
N ASP A 271 35.87 -0.53 -7.56
CA ASP A 271 35.51 -0.65 -8.99
C ASP A 271 36.21 0.38 -9.89
N GLY A 272 37.09 1.22 -9.33
CA GLY A 272 37.73 2.35 -10.01
C GLY A 272 36.86 3.61 -10.06
N GLY A 273 35.67 3.59 -9.44
CA GLY A 273 34.74 4.70 -9.44
C GLY A 273 35.30 5.92 -8.72
N CYS A 274 35.21 7.09 -9.35
CA CYS A 274 35.67 8.33 -8.75
C CYS A 274 34.71 8.81 -7.66
N LEU A 275 35.26 9.23 -6.52
CA LEU A 275 34.51 9.77 -5.40
C LEU A 275 34.93 11.19 -5.06
N ARG A 276 33.92 12.04 -4.85
CA ARG A 276 34.09 13.40 -4.32
C ARG A 276 33.73 13.42 -2.85
N ARG A 277 34.62 13.98 -2.02
CA ARG A 277 34.43 14.17 -0.58
C ARG A 277 33.66 15.46 -0.31
N TYR A 278 32.72 15.40 0.63
CA TYR A 278 32.02 16.53 1.20
C TYR A 278 32.12 16.47 2.72
N GLU A 279 32.57 17.57 3.33
CA GLU A 279 32.54 17.74 4.78
C GLU A 279 31.43 18.73 5.12
N ILE A 280 30.51 18.37 6.01
CA ILE A 280 29.41 19.24 6.42
C ILE A 280 29.92 20.28 7.42
N LYS A 281 30.55 21.34 6.90
CA LYS A 281 31.14 22.45 7.65
C LYS A 281 30.52 23.79 7.23
N PRO A 282 30.49 24.81 8.11
CA PRO A 282 30.07 26.15 7.74
C PRO A 282 30.86 26.68 6.55
N GLY A 283 30.17 27.28 5.57
CA GLY A 283 30.79 27.84 4.36
C GLY A 283 30.97 26.86 3.19
N ASN A 284 30.77 25.55 3.42
CA ASN A 284 30.75 24.57 2.32
C ASN A 284 29.39 24.55 1.62
N THR A 285 29.39 24.13 0.35
CA THR A 285 28.19 23.87 -0.44
C THR A 285 27.97 22.37 -0.62
N PHE A 286 26.71 21.97 -0.71
CA PHE A 286 26.30 20.56 -0.77
C PHE A 286 25.50 20.29 -2.06
N PRO A 287 25.68 19.13 -2.71
CA PRO A 287 24.93 18.79 -3.92
C PRO A 287 23.43 18.67 -3.72
N SER A 288 22.97 18.43 -2.49
CA SER A 288 21.56 18.48 -2.10
C SER A 288 20.93 19.86 -2.26
N GLY A 289 21.74 20.92 -2.39
CA GLY A 289 21.28 22.32 -2.37
C GLY A 289 20.90 22.84 -0.98
N ARG A 290 20.99 22.01 0.08
CA ARG A 290 20.67 22.42 1.45
C ARG A 290 21.66 23.45 1.99
N SER A 291 21.20 24.27 2.94
CA SER A 291 22.10 25.09 3.75
C SER A 291 22.95 24.22 4.67
N TYR A 292 24.04 24.76 5.22
CA TYR A 292 24.82 24.06 6.26
C TYR A 292 23.95 23.58 7.42
N ASN A 293 23.04 24.43 7.92
CA ASN A 293 22.19 24.09 9.06
C ASN A 293 21.22 22.95 8.73
N ASP A 294 20.66 22.94 7.52
CA ASP A 294 19.72 21.89 7.12
C ASP A 294 20.46 20.58 6.82
N GLU A 295 21.63 20.63 6.17
CA GLU A 295 22.42 19.45 5.85
C GLU A 295 22.99 18.79 7.12
N ILE A 296 23.50 19.57 8.09
CA ILE A 296 24.00 19.00 9.34
C ILE A 296 22.87 18.46 10.22
N GLN A 297 21.68 19.07 10.19
CA GLN A 297 20.49 18.56 10.86
C GLN A 297 20.03 17.23 10.24
N ASN A 298 20.03 17.14 8.91
CA ASN A 298 19.69 15.93 8.17
C ASN A 298 20.66 14.78 8.48
N PHE A 299 21.97 15.06 8.47
CA PHE A 299 23.00 14.09 8.84
C PHE A 299 22.89 13.65 10.31
N ALA A 300 22.55 14.57 11.22
CA ALA A 300 22.32 14.24 12.63
C ALA A 300 21.11 13.33 12.83
N ASN A 301 20.01 13.58 12.10
CA ASN A 301 18.84 12.71 12.12
C ASN A 301 19.15 11.32 11.56
N TRP A 302 19.83 11.23 10.41
CA TRP A 302 20.32 9.95 9.89
C TRP A 302 21.15 9.21 10.94
N PHE A 303 22.12 9.90 11.56
CA PHE A 303 23.01 9.29 12.54
C PHE A 303 22.24 8.67 13.70
N GLN A 304 21.31 9.42 14.30
CA GLN A 304 20.60 9.00 15.50
C GLN A 304 19.47 8.00 15.22
N TYR A 305 18.81 8.08 14.05
CA TYR A 305 17.57 7.35 13.78
C TYR A 305 17.67 6.25 12.70
N HIS A 306 18.74 6.22 11.89
CA HIS A 306 18.77 5.38 10.67
C HIS A 306 20.08 4.62 10.45
N ARG A 307 21.18 5.10 11.02
CA ARG A 307 22.56 4.65 10.76
C ARG A 307 22.83 3.15 10.95
N LYS A 308 22.12 2.51 11.89
CA LYS A 308 22.24 1.07 12.16
C LYS A 308 21.03 0.35 11.59
N ARG A 309 21.20 -0.92 11.20
CA ARG A 309 20.09 -1.77 10.72
C ARG A 309 18.91 -1.83 11.69
N THR A 310 19.14 -1.99 12.99
CA THR A 310 18.10 -1.98 14.03
C THR A 310 17.40 -0.62 14.14
N LEU A 311 18.13 0.50 13.96
CA LEU A 311 17.54 1.83 14.03
C LEU A 311 16.65 2.09 12.80
N ALA A 312 17.14 1.72 11.62
CA ALA A 312 16.36 1.73 10.40
C ALA A 312 15.11 0.85 10.52
N LEU A 313 15.24 -0.36 11.05
CA LEU A 313 14.13 -1.29 11.27
C LEU A 313 13.06 -0.70 12.18
N ARG A 314 13.45 -0.21 13.37
CA ARG A 314 12.53 0.46 14.31
C ARG A 314 11.84 1.66 13.69
N ASN A 315 12.55 2.45 12.86
CA ASN A 315 11.94 3.55 12.10
C ASN A 315 10.88 3.02 11.12
N GLY A 316 11.25 2.04 10.29
CA GLY A 316 10.40 1.49 9.24
C GLY A 316 9.13 0.85 9.82
N GLU A 317 9.28 0.00 10.84
CA GLU A 317 8.15 -0.61 11.54
C GLU A 317 7.31 0.45 12.27
N GLY A 318 7.96 1.40 12.96
CA GLY A 318 7.28 2.50 13.62
C GLY A 318 6.44 3.33 12.67
N ARG A 319 6.94 3.65 11.49
CA ARG A 319 6.20 4.37 10.43
C ARG A 319 5.05 3.54 9.89
N ALA A 320 5.32 2.30 9.48
CA ALA A 320 4.32 1.41 8.91
C ALA A 320 3.14 1.20 9.88
N PHE A 321 3.41 0.90 11.15
CA PHE A 321 2.37 0.64 12.14
C PHE A 321 1.80 1.90 12.81
N SER A 322 2.44 3.07 12.65
CA SER A 322 1.82 4.35 13.04
C SER A 322 0.60 4.71 12.19
N GLN A 323 0.60 4.28 10.92
CA GLN A 323 -0.43 4.59 9.93
C GLN A 323 -1.37 3.41 9.64
N ALA A 324 -0.96 2.18 9.98
CA ALA A 324 -1.79 0.99 9.80
C ALA A 324 -3.06 0.99 10.67
N ALA A 325 -4.12 0.40 10.14
CA ALA A 325 -5.40 0.19 10.82
C ALA A 325 -6.00 -1.17 10.41
N THR A 326 -7.01 -1.63 11.14
CA THR A 326 -7.86 -2.77 10.77
C THR A 326 -7.10 -4.11 10.73
N MET A 327 -6.24 -4.38 11.72
CA MET A 327 -5.55 -5.66 11.87
C MET A 327 -5.21 -5.94 13.34
N ARG A 328 -4.89 -7.21 13.64
CA ARG A 328 -4.33 -7.62 14.92
C ARG A 328 -2.86 -7.95 14.70
N VAL A 329 -1.97 -7.32 15.45
CA VAL A 329 -0.52 -7.50 15.31
C VAL A 329 0.02 -8.07 16.61
N GLY A 330 0.72 -9.21 16.54
CA GLY A 330 1.56 -9.70 17.62
C GLY A 330 3.01 -9.66 17.20
N ALA A 331 3.94 -9.58 18.15
CA ALA A 331 5.36 -9.57 17.84
C ALA A 331 6.16 -10.41 18.83
N VAL A 332 7.21 -11.06 18.32
CA VAL A 332 8.23 -11.76 19.10
C VAL A 332 9.63 -11.36 18.62
N ARG A 333 10.62 -11.49 19.49
CA ARG A 333 12.04 -11.29 19.15
C ARG A 333 12.68 -12.64 18.90
N ILE A 334 13.56 -12.78 17.92
CA ILE A 334 14.11 -14.09 17.56
C ILE A 334 14.93 -14.72 18.70
N ASN A 335 15.57 -13.93 19.56
CA ASN A 335 16.31 -14.43 20.73
C ASN A 335 15.47 -14.49 22.02
N ASP A 336 14.25 -13.94 22.02
CA ASP A 336 13.38 -13.85 23.20
C ASP A 336 11.93 -14.18 22.81
N LEU A 337 11.64 -15.48 22.78
CA LEU A 337 10.40 -16.09 22.28
C LEU A 337 9.29 -16.10 23.33
N ASP A 338 8.86 -14.91 23.75
CA ASP A 338 7.69 -14.77 24.59
C ASP A 338 6.40 -15.22 23.86
N PRO A 339 5.38 -15.74 24.58
CA PRO A 339 4.09 -16.06 23.99
C PRO A 339 3.49 -14.88 23.21
N LEU A 340 2.94 -15.14 22.02
CA LEU A 340 2.48 -14.10 21.10
C LEU A 340 1.23 -13.41 21.66
N ILE A 341 1.37 -12.13 22.01
CA ILE A 341 0.24 -11.27 22.41
C ILE A 341 -0.25 -10.50 21.19
N MET A 342 -1.50 -10.72 20.79
CA MET A 342 -2.11 -10.02 19.66
C MET A 342 -2.72 -8.68 20.10
N TRP A 343 -2.14 -7.57 19.66
CA TRP A 343 -2.65 -6.21 19.83
C TRP A 343 -3.58 -5.85 18.67
N ASP A 344 -4.81 -5.45 18.99
CA ASP A 344 -5.66 -4.77 18.01
C ASP A 344 -5.11 -3.34 17.83
N ILE A 345 -4.54 -3.06 16.67
CA ILE A 345 -3.80 -1.79 16.49
C ILE A 345 -4.70 -0.57 16.37
N ASP A 346 -6.02 -0.75 16.26
CA ASP A 346 -6.97 0.37 16.27
C ASP A 346 -7.05 1.03 17.64
N ASN A 347 -6.75 0.30 18.73
CA ASN A 347 -6.82 0.81 20.10
C ASN A 347 -5.60 0.48 20.97
N ARG A 348 -4.70 -0.42 20.55
CA ARG A 348 -3.48 -0.83 21.28
C ARG A 348 -2.20 -0.59 20.50
N ARG A 349 -2.20 0.39 19.59
CA ARG A 349 -1.02 0.77 18.80
C ARG A 349 0.19 1.13 19.65
N ASP A 350 -0.03 1.84 20.77
CA ASP A 350 1.08 2.25 21.64
C ASP A 350 1.80 1.06 22.28
N ASP A 351 1.11 -0.04 22.55
CA ASP A 351 1.76 -1.25 23.08
C ASP A 351 2.70 -1.88 22.05
N LEU A 352 2.25 -1.97 20.80
CA LEU A 352 3.07 -2.43 19.68
C LEU A 352 4.28 -1.51 19.47
N LEU A 353 4.07 -0.19 19.38
CA LEU A 353 5.17 0.76 19.19
C LEU A 353 6.18 0.73 20.35
N ASN A 354 5.70 0.53 21.59
CA ASN A 354 6.59 0.36 22.74
C ASN A 354 7.48 -0.88 22.61
N PHE A 355 6.91 -2.01 22.16
CA PHE A 355 7.65 -3.23 21.88
C PHE A 355 8.72 -2.98 20.81
N LEU A 356 8.31 -2.46 19.64
CA LEU A 356 9.19 -2.25 18.49
C LEU A 356 10.36 -1.30 18.83
N TYR A 357 10.07 -0.15 19.44
CA TYR A 357 11.11 0.82 19.80
C TYR A 357 12.09 0.32 20.87
N ARG A 358 11.73 -0.71 21.63
CA ARG A 358 12.58 -1.35 22.65
C ARG A 358 13.29 -2.61 22.17
N THR A 359 13.19 -2.97 20.89
CA THR A 359 13.90 -4.15 20.36
C THR A 359 15.38 -3.88 20.19
N GLY A 360 16.22 -4.36 21.13
CA GLY A 360 17.68 -4.24 21.09
C GLY A 360 18.36 -5.07 19.97
N ALA A 361 19.69 -5.06 19.96
CA ALA A 361 20.51 -5.90 19.06
C ALA A 361 21.56 -6.67 19.87
N SER A 362 21.34 -7.96 20.11
CA SER A 362 22.16 -8.88 20.89
C SER A 362 21.87 -10.35 20.54
N GLY A 363 22.82 -11.25 20.80
CA GLY A 363 22.57 -12.68 20.60
C GLY A 363 22.79 -13.14 19.15
N GLY A 364 22.24 -14.31 18.81
CA GLY A 364 22.39 -14.96 17.52
C GLY A 364 21.19 -14.73 16.59
N THR A 365 21.13 -15.46 15.49
CA THR A 365 20.04 -15.34 14.49
C THR A 365 19.27 -16.66 14.33
N PRO A 366 18.54 -17.14 15.35
CA PRO A 366 17.85 -18.44 15.32
C PRO A 366 16.50 -18.36 14.57
N ASN A 367 16.55 -18.04 13.28
CA ASN A 367 15.35 -17.77 12.47
C ASN A 367 14.38 -18.95 12.37
N ARG A 368 14.89 -20.19 12.33
CA ARG A 368 14.06 -21.40 12.27
C ARG A 368 13.33 -21.64 13.59
N GLU A 369 14.00 -21.39 14.71
CA GLU A 369 13.42 -21.45 16.06
C GLU A 369 12.29 -20.45 16.21
N ALA A 370 12.51 -19.21 15.79
CA ALA A 370 11.50 -18.18 15.87
C ALA A 370 10.27 -18.50 15.01
N LEU A 371 10.46 -18.91 13.75
CA LEU A 371 9.35 -19.24 12.86
C LEU A 371 8.57 -20.48 13.35
N ASN A 372 9.27 -21.53 13.81
CA ASN A 372 8.61 -22.72 14.35
C ASN A 372 7.91 -22.45 15.70
N PHE A 373 8.44 -21.54 16.52
CA PHE A 373 7.76 -21.10 17.73
C PHE A 373 6.45 -20.38 17.41
N VAL A 374 6.48 -19.41 16.49
CA VAL A 374 5.28 -18.69 16.05
C VAL A 374 4.26 -19.62 15.40
N ARG A 375 4.70 -20.61 14.61
CA ARG A 375 3.85 -21.73 14.16
C ARG A 375 3.13 -22.39 15.33
N GLY A 376 3.85 -22.73 16.40
CA GLY A 376 3.27 -23.31 17.61
C GLY A 376 2.21 -22.41 18.26
N GLN A 377 2.38 -21.09 18.21
CA GLN A 377 1.40 -20.12 18.70
C GLN A 377 0.13 -20.14 17.83
N PHE A 378 0.24 -20.06 16.51
CA PHE A 378 -0.92 -20.19 15.62
C PHE A 378 -1.67 -21.52 15.80
N GLN A 379 -0.94 -22.61 16.10
CA GLN A 379 -1.52 -23.95 16.23
C GLN A 379 -2.29 -24.13 17.55
N ASN A 380 -1.72 -23.66 18.66
CA ASN A 380 -2.19 -24.04 20.00
C ASN A 380 -2.77 -22.87 20.82
N ASN A 381 -2.48 -21.62 20.47
CA ASN A 381 -2.97 -20.47 21.20
C ASN A 381 -4.29 -19.98 20.60
N SER A 382 -5.40 -20.20 21.31
CA SER A 382 -6.74 -19.84 20.85
C SER A 382 -6.96 -18.33 20.71
N ASP A 383 -6.11 -17.51 21.34
CA ASP A 383 -6.20 -16.06 21.29
C ASP A 383 -5.59 -15.47 20.02
N VAL A 384 -4.79 -16.26 19.28
CA VAL A 384 -4.20 -15.85 18.01
C VAL A 384 -5.24 -15.95 16.89
N ILE A 385 -5.48 -17.14 16.34
CA ILE A 385 -6.53 -17.36 15.32
C ILE A 385 -7.86 -17.48 16.04
N GLN A 386 -8.74 -16.48 15.98
CA GLN A 386 -10.01 -16.50 16.70
C GLN A 386 -11.19 -16.99 15.86
N LEU A 387 -11.11 -16.85 14.53
CA LEU A 387 -12.23 -17.07 13.61
C LEU A 387 -11.80 -17.90 12.40
N SER A 388 -12.71 -18.74 11.89
CA SER A 388 -12.48 -19.62 10.74
C SER A 388 -12.16 -18.90 9.44
N CYS A 389 -12.65 -17.68 9.24
CA CYS A 389 -12.40 -16.87 8.05
C CYS A 389 -11.20 -15.92 8.21
N GLN A 390 -10.46 -16.01 9.31
CA GLN A 390 -9.37 -15.09 9.60
C GLN A 390 -8.12 -15.44 8.78
N GLN A 391 -7.62 -14.48 8.01
CA GLN A 391 -6.32 -14.58 7.34
C GLN A 391 -5.19 -14.33 8.33
N ASN A 392 -4.08 -15.05 8.18
CA ASN A 392 -2.96 -15.00 9.12
C ASN A 392 -1.64 -14.89 8.35
N PHE A 393 -0.75 -14.04 8.86
CA PHE A 393 0.50 -13.69 8.20
C PHE A 393 1.66 -13.74 9.19
N THR A 394 2.84 -14.09 8.69
CA THR A 394 4.11 -13.92 9.40
C THR A 394 4.99 -12.97 8.60
N LEU A 395 5.56 -11.97 9.28
CA LEU A 395 6.54 -11.05 8.74
C LEU A 395 7.82 -11.27 9.53
N GLN A 396 8.79 -11.93 8.89
CA GLN A 396 10.07 -12.25 9.51
C GLN A 396 11.12 -11.26 9.05
N PHE A 397 11.41 -10.31 9.92
CA PHE A 397 12.50 -9.36 9.76
C PHE A 397 13.78 -10.05 10.18
N THR A 398 14.80 -10.04 9.32
CA THR A 398 16.11 -10.59 9.67
C THR A 398 17.23 -10.11 8.75
N ASP A 399 18.48 -10.25 9.18
CA ASP A 399 19.64 -10.18 8.29
C ASP A 399 19.74 -11.38 7.32
N GLY A 400 19.01 -12.47 7.58
CA GLY A 400 18.98 -13.71 6.79
C GLY A 400 20.12 -14.71 7.08
N PHE A 401 21.15 -14.32 7.84
CA PHE A 401 22.33 -15.14 8.14
C PHE A 401 22.14 -15.95 9.42
N SER A 402 21.22 -16.89 9.31
CA SER A 402 20.69 -17.67 10.43
C SER A 402 21.74 -18.52 11.17
N GLN A 403 21.40 -19.01 12.35
CA GLN A 403 22.15 -20.10 12.97
C GLN A 403 21.66 -21.46 12.49
N LEU A 404 22.46 -22.50 12.69
CA LEU A 404 22.00 -23.87 12.45
C LEU A 404 20.84 -24.23 13.36
N TRP A 405 19.84 -24.86 12.75
CA TRP A 405 18.68 -25.42 13.43
C TRP A 405 19.11 -26.40 14.52
N THR A 406 18.53 -26.24 15.70
CA THR A 406 18.73 -27.18 16.82
C THR A 406 17.49 -28.01 17.15
N GLY A 407 16.35 -27.70 16.54
CA GLY A 407 15.10 -28.43 16.75
C GLY A 407 14.93 -29.66 15.86
N ALA A 408 13.73 -30.27 15.92
CA ALA A 408 13.35 -31.42 15.10
C ALA A 408 11.81 -31.49 14.95
N GLY A 409 11.33 -32.27 13.98
CA GLY A 409 9.92 -32.67 13.87
C GLY A 409 9.14 -31.97 12.76
N VAL A 410 9.80 -31.13 11.95
CA VAL A 410 9.23 -30.50 10.76
C VAL A 410 9.36 -31.42 9.53
N GLY A 411 10.38 -32.28 9.48
CA GLY A 411 10.67 -33.15 8.34
C GLY A 411 10.84 -32.37 7.03
N ASN A 412 10.72 -33.06 5.90
CA ASN A 412 10.60 -32.45 4.58
C ASN A 412 9.09 -32.28 4.26
N ALA A 413 8.58 -31.06 4.40
CA ALA A 413 7.16 -30.74 4.26
C ALA A 413 6.75 -30.40 2.82
N ASP A 414 7.72 -30.12 1.94
CA ASP A 414 7.50 -29.69 0.56
C ASP A 414 7.81 -30.76 -0.51
N SER A 415 8.33 -31.93 -0.12
CA SER A 415 8.78 -33.02 -1.01
C SER A 415 7.74 -33.49 -2.03
N GLY A 416 6.46 -33.27 -1.77
CA GLY A 416 5.35 -33.67 -2.63
C GLY A 416 4.74 -32.55 -3.49
N ASP A 417 5.22 -31.31 -3.39
CA ASP A 417 4.54 -30.14 -3.97
C ASP A 417 5.06 -29.75 -5.36
N GLY A 418 6.10 -30.43 -5.85
CA GLY A 418 6.73 -30.17 -7.15
C GLY A 418 7.48 -28.84 -7.18
N VAL A 419 8.11 -28.55 -8.33
CA VAL A 419 8.90 -27.32 -8.52
C VAL A 419 7.99 -26.08 -8.64
N PRO A 420 8.39 -24.91 -8.09
CA PRO A 420 9.65 -24.63 -7.39
C PRO A 420 9.62 -24.92 -5.88
N PHE A 421 8.57 -25.53 -5.35
CA PHE A 421 8.40 -25.73 -3.91
C PHE A 421 9.27 -26.84 -3.34
N SER A 422 9.30 -28.01 -3.98
CA SER A 422 9.92 -29.21 -3.41
C SER A 422 11.45 -29.16 -3.46
N ASP A 423 12.11 -29.56 -2.38
CA ASP A 423 13.53 -29.90 -2.37
C ASP A 423 13.83 -31.27 -1.72
N GLY A 424 15.12 -31.60 -1.59
CA GLY A 424 15.59 -32.85 -0.98
C GLY A 424 16.07 -32.72 0.47
N PHE A 425 15.85 -31.58 1.11
CA PHE A 425 16.34 -31.25 2.45
C PHE A 425 15.20 -31.35 3.47
N SER A 426 15.51 -31.25 4.75
CA SER A 426 14.50 -31.38 5.81
C SER A 426 14.82 -30.41 6.91
N GLU A 427 13.81 -30.02 7.67
CA GLU A 427 13.94 -29.10 8.79
C GLU A 427 14.47 -27.71 8.36
N THR A 428 14.10 -27.26 7.16
CA THR A 428 14.46 -25.94 6.61
C THR A 428 13.43 -24.86 7.01
N LEU A 429 13.72 -23.56 6.78
CA LEU A 429 12.69 -22.52 6.91
C LEU A 429 11.57 -22.77 5.89
N ALA A 430 11.94 -23.21 4.69
CA ALA A 430 10.99 -23.57 3.63
C ALA A 430 10.01 -24.66 4.07
N ASP A 431 10.48 -25.68 4.80
CA ASP A 431 9.64 -26.73 5.36
C ASP A 431 8.67 -26.19 6.41
N ILE A 432 9.15 -25.31 7.30
CA ILE A 432 8.31 -24.69 8.34
C ILE A 432 7.22 -23.85 7.69
N ALA A 433 7.58 -23.01 6.70
CA ALA A 433 6.64 -22.19 5.96
C ALA A 433 5.63 -23.04 5.16
N MET A 434 6.06 -24.15 4.55
CA MET A 434 5.17 -25.07 3.85
C MET A 434 4.16 -25.71 4.82
N ARG A 435 4.60 -26.13 6.02
CA ARG A 435 3.67 -26.61 7.06
C ARG A 435 2.72 -25.51 7.52
N ASN A 436 3.20 -24.27 7.65
CA ASN A 436 2.39 -23.12 8.00
C ASN A 436 1.32 -22.81 6.95
N PHE A 437 1.63 -23.06 5.68
CA PHE A 437 0.67 -22.87 4.60
C PHE A 437 -0.35 -24.02 4.50
N LYS A 438 0.06 -25.27 4.70
CA LYS A 438 -0.83 -26.45 4.57
C LYS A 438 -1.74 -26.68 5.78
N GLY A 439 -1.32 -26.27 6.97
CA GLY A 439 -2.01 -26.60 8.22
C GLY A 439 -1.89 -28.08 8.61
N PRO A 440 -2.73 -28.58 9.54
CA PRO A 440 -3.89 -27.90 10.12
C PRO A 440 -3.53 -26.97 11.28
N PHE A 441 -4.15 -25.78 11.29
CA PHE A 441 -4.23 -24.90 12.45
C PHE A 441 -5.63 -24.97 13.06
N ARG A 442 -5.73 -24.87 14.41
CA ARG A 442 -7.00 -24.88 15.17
C ARG A 442 -8.00 -25.95 14.71
N THR A 443 -7.90 -27.15 15.26
CA THR A 443 -8.83 -28.26 14.90
C THR A 443 -10.24 -28.09 15.46
N ASP A 444 -10.45 -27.09 16.30
CA ASP A 444 -11.69 -26.76 17.00
C ASP A 444 -12.52 -25.65 16.32
N ILE A 445 -12.05 -25.12 15.18
CA ILE A 445 -12.81 -24.15 14.36
C ILE A 445 -13.20 -24.74 13.00
N GLU A 446 -14.25 -24.20 12.39
CA GLU A 446 -14.73 -24.66 11.08
C GLU A 446 -13.69 -24.38 9.98
N ARG A 447 -13.58 -25.30 9.01
CA ARG A 447 -12.65 -25.25 7.89
C ARG A 447 -13.31 -24.71 6.61
N GLY A 448 -12.50 -24.35 5.61
CA GLY A 448 -12.98 -23.87 4.30
C GLY A 448 -13.58 -22.45 4.28
N LYS A 449 -13.33 -21.63 5.31
CA LYS A 449 -13.93 -20.28 5.44
C LYS A 449 -12.97 -19.13 5.15
N VAL A 450 -11.67 -19.37 5.02
CA VAL A 450 -10.70 -18.32 4.71
C VAL A 450 -11.01 -17.76 3.31
N PRO A 451 -11.21 -16.44 3.16
CA PRO A 451 -11.41 -15.81 1.86
C PRO A 451 -10.19 -16.00 0.97
N VAL A 452 -10.42 -16.31 -0.30
CA VAL A 452 -9.37 -16.46 -1.32
C VAL A 452 -9.68 -15.58 -2.53
N ALA A 453 -8.64 -15.24 -3.29
CA ALA A 453 -8.80 -14.42 -4.48
C ALA A 453 -9.70 -15.10 -5.52
N PRO A 454 -10.52 -14.35 -6.30
CA PRO A 454 -11.42 -14.94 -7.30
C PRO A 454 -10.72 -15.83 -8.34
N GLN A 455 -9.46 -15.55 -8.64
CA GLN A 455 -8.63 -16.35 -9.55
C GLN A 455 -8.46 -17.80 -9.09
N CYS A 456 -8.65 -18.08 -7.79
CA CYS A 456 -8.66 -19.43 -7.23
C CYS A 456 -9.83 -20.29 -7.70
N SER A 457 -10.84 -19.71 -8.35
CA SER A 457 -11.94 -20.44 -8.99
C SER A 457 -11.64 -20.87 -10.42
N SER A 458 -10.49 -20.48 -10.99
CA SER A 458 -10.09 -20.95 -12.32
C SER A 458 -9.70 -22.44 -12.30
N ALA A 459 -9.77 -23.12 -13.44
CA ALA A 459 -9.43 -24.54 -13.54
C ALA A 459 -7.96 -24.84 -13.20
N ASN A 460 -7.07 -23.88 -13.43
CA ASN A 460 -5.64 -23.95 -13.12
C ASN A 460 -5.20 -22.62 -12.51
N PRO A 461 -5.50 -22.36 -11.23
CA PRO A 461 -5.07 -21.12 -10.60
C PRO A 461 -3.54 -21.07 -10.57
N PRO A 462 -2.93 -19.88 -10.68
CA PRO A 462 -1.49 -19.75 -10.57
C PRO A 462 -0.99 -20.36 -9.26
N VAL A 463 0.01 -21.22 -9.32
CA VAL A 463 0.49 -22.00 -8.15
C VAL A 463 1.08 -21.13 -7.03
N TRP A 464 1.49 -19.91 -7.36
CA TRP A 464 1.99 -18.92 -6.39
C TRP A 464 0.88 -18.15 -5.66
N LEU A 465 -0.37 -18.30 -6.09
CA LEU A 465 -1.52 -17.66 -5.45
C LEU A 465 -1.95 -18.47 -4.21
N ASP A 466 -2.35 -17.76 -3.16
CA ASP A 466 -2.99 -18.38 -2.02
C ASP A 466 -4.46 -18.72 -2.33
N CYS A 467 -4.69 -20.02 -2.53
CA CYS A 467 -6.02 -20.60 -2.72
C CYS A 467 -6.44 -21.52 -1.57
N ASN A 468 -5.74 -21.47 -0.44
CA ASN A 468 -6.08 -22.30 0.71
C ASN A 468 -7.25 -21.67 1.48
N ARG A 469 -8.37 -22.40 1.57
CA ARG A 469 -9.58 -21.96 2.29
C ARG A 469 -9.60 -22.39 3.76
N ASP A 470 -8.65 -23.21 4.19
CA ASP A 470 -8.51 -23.62 5.58
C ASP A 470 -7.65 -22.63 6.37
N PRO A 471 -7.77 -22.55 7.72
CA PRO A 471 -6.87 -21.74 8.53
C PRO A 471 -5.40 -22.10 8.28
N HIS A 472 -4.66 -21.12 7.77
CA HIS A 472 -3.25 -21.24 7.42
C HIS A 472 -2.55 -19.89 7.61
N VAL A 473 -1.23 -19.88 7.41
CA VAL A 473 -0.37 -18.72 7.61
C VAL A 473 0.51 -18.49 6.40
N ASN A 474 0.42 -17.30 5.78
CA ASN A 474 1.34 -16.90 4.72
C ASN A 474 2.66 -16.36 5.33
N HIS A 475 3.77 -16.51 4.62
CA HIS A 475 5.10 -16.12 5.12
C HIS A 475 5.77 -15.07 4.25
N PHE A 476 6.15 -13.96 4.88
CA PHE A 476 6.93 -12.88 4.28
C PHE A 476 8.30 -12.81 4.96
N GLY A 477 9.35 -12.87 4.16
CA GLY A 477 10.72 -12.60 4.60
C GLY A 477 11.06 -11.14 4.32
N ILE A 478 11.58 -10.42 5.31
CA ILE A 478 12.02 -9.04 5.15
C ILE A 478 13.48 -8.95 5.57
N THR A 479 14.35 -8.57 4.65
CA THR A 479 15.78 -8.40 4.90
C THR A 479 16.28 -7.01 4.59
N LEU A 480 17.45 -6.69 5.15
CA LEU A 480 18.17 -5.45 4.93
C LEU A 480 19.43 -5.76 4.14
N GLY A 481 19.40 -5.51 2.84
CA GLY A 481 20.51 -5.71 1.91
C GLY A 481 21.09 -7.13 1.90
N ALA A 482 20.31 -8.14 2.31
CA ALA A 482 20.80 -9.51 2.38
C ALA A 482 20.92 -10.09 0.97
N ARG A 483 21.98 -10.86 0.73
CA ARG A 483 22.27 -11.50 -0.56
C ARG A 483 22.63 -12.96 -0.33
N GLY A 484 21.88 -13.85 -0.97
CA GLY A 484 22.14 -15.28 -1.01
C GLY A 484 23.01 -15.67 -2.20
N ASN A 485 23.05 -16.96 -2.53
CA ASN A 485 23.63 -17.45 -3.78
C ASN A 485 22.61 -17.37 -4.93
N ILE A 486 21.31 -17.37 -4.63
CA ILE A 486 20.21 -17.28 -5.59
C ILE A 486 19.54 -15.91 -5.49
N PHE A 487 19.04 -15.57 -4.31
CA PHE A 487 18.33 -14.33 -4.05
C PHE A 487 19.28 -13.13 -3.98
N GLY A 488 18.97 -12.06 -4.71
CA GLY A 488 19.86 -10.92 -4.92
C GLY A 488 21.01 -11.19 -5.91
N VAL A 489 20.93 -12.30 -6.66
CA VAL A 489 21.89 -12.64 -7.72
C VAL A 489 21.16 -12.91 -9.03
N SER A 490 20.38 -13.99 -9.07
CA SER A 490 19.59 -14.39 -10.24
C SER A 490 18.09 -14.14 -10.05
N HIS A 491 17.64 -14.03 -8.79
CA HIS A 491 16.23 -13.88 -8.41
C HIS A 491 16.08 -12.72 -7.43
N ASN A 492 14.98 -11.96 -7.54
CA ASN A 492 14.72 -10.81 -6.66
C ASN A 492 13.29 -10.79 -6.08
N ARG A 493 12.40 -11.68 -6.52
CA ARG A 493 11.02 -11.83 -6.00
C ARG A 493 10.55 -13.27 -6.13
N VAL A 494 9.55 -13.69 -5.36
CA VAL A 494 8.99 -15.06 -5.36
C VAL A 494 8.59 -15.50 -6.76
N ARG A 495 7.99 -14.60 -7.56
CA ARG A 495 7.61 -14.88 -8.95
C ARG A 495 8.77 -15.40 -9.81
N ASP A 496 9.99 -14.92 -9.59
CA ASP A 496 11.13 -15.33 -10.39
C ASP A 496 11.42 -16.82 -10.23
N ALA A 497 11.22 -17.40 -9.03
CA ALA A 497 11.39 -18.83 -8.80
C ALA A 497 10.30 -19.67 -9.48
N HIS A 498 9.10 -19.11 -9.67
CA HIS A 498 8.05 -19.78 -10.44
C HIS A 498 8.32 -19.73 -11.95
N ASP A 499 8.81 -18.59 -12.44
CA ASP A 499 9.14 -18.40 -13.85
C ASP A 499 10.42 -19.18 -14.24
N ASN A 500 11.41 -19.26 -13.35
CA ASN A 500 12.69 -19.96 -13.53
C ASN A 500 13.11 -20.73 -12.26
N PRO A 501 12.62 -21.96 -12.03
CA PRO A 501 12.89 -22.70 -10.80
C PRO A 501 14.40 -22.88 -10.49
N PRO A 502 14.88 -22.39 -9.33
CA PRO A 502 16.27 -22.57 -8.95
C PRO A 502 16.51 -23.98 -8.38
N THR A 503 17.79 -24.37 -8.27
CA THR A 503 18.19 -25.55 -7.49
C THR A 503 18.48 -25.12 -6.07
N TRP A 504 17.60 -25.49 -5.14
CA TRP A 504 17.78 -25.20 -3.71
C TRP A 504 19.02 -25.90 -3.14
N GLN A 505 19.64 -25.27 -2.15
CA GLN A 505 20.86 -25.73 -1.50
C GLN A 505 20.60 -26.07 -0.04
N ASN A 506 21.28 -27.08 0.50
CA ASN A 506 21.08 -27.51 1.89
C ASN A 506 21.54 -26.39 2.85
N PRO A 507 20.66 -25.79 3.65
CA PRO A 507 21.01 -24.68 4.51
C PRO A 507 21.56 -25.20 5.87
N ASN A 508 22.57 -26.06 5.81
CA ASN A 508 23.24 -26.71 6.94
C ASN A 508 24.61 -26.11 7.30
N VAL A 509 24.90 -24.92 6.78
CA VAL A 509 26.10 -24.14 7.10
C VAL A 509 25.71 -22.93 7.92
N ASP A 510 26.36 -22.76 9.07
CA ASP A 510 26.10 -21.66 10.01
C ASP A 510 26.43 -20.31 9.35
N ARG A 511 25.52 -19.32 9.48
CA ARG A 511 25.70 -17.94 9.05
C ARG A 511 26.20 -17.81 7.61
N SER A 512 25.56 -18.53 6.69
CA SER A 512 25.95 -18.65 5.28
C SER A 512 24.91 -18.00 4.35
N PRO A 513 25.30 -17.48 3.16
CA PRO A 513 24.36 -16.98 2.15
C PRO A 513 23.25 -17.97 1.79
N ILE A 514 23.52 -19.28 1.93
CA ILE A 514 22.54 -20.34 1.69
C ILE A 514 21.30 -20.18 2.60
N GLN A 515 21.45 -19.61 3.80
CA GLN A 515 20.32 -19.38 4.71
C GLN A 515 19.43 -18.20 4.29
N VAL A 516 19.98 -17.25 3.53
CA VAL A 516 19.18 -16.20 2.88
C VAL A 516 18.31 -16.83 1.79
N ASP A 517 18.87 -17.80 1.05
CA ASP A 517 18.10 -18.55 0.05
C ASP A 517 17.04 -19.46 0.68
N ASP A 518 17.29 -20.04 1.87
CA ASP A 518 16.29 -20.77 2.66
C ASP A 518 15.14 -19.86 3.11
N LEU A 519 15.43 -18.62 3.53
CA LEU A 519 14.40 -17.62 3.83
C LEU A 519 13.60 -17.23 2.57
N TYR A 520 14.25 -17.08 1.42
CA TYR A 520 13.57 -16.84 0.14
C TYR A 520 12.67 -18.01 -0.25
N HIS A 521 13.16 -19.24 -0.10
CA HIS A 521 12.39 -20.46 -0.34
C HIS A 521 11.21 -20.58 0.63
N ALA A 522 11.36 -20.14 1.88
CA ALA A 522 10.26 -20.02 2.82
C ALA A 522 9.15 -19.04 2.37
N ALA A 523 9.51 -17.92 1.74
CA ALA A 523 8.50 -17.03 1.16
C ALA A 523 7.76 -17.69 -0.02
N VAL A 524 8.47 -18.43 -0.89
CA VAL A 524 7.89 -19.23 -1.97
C VAL A 524 6.91 -20.27 -1.40
N ASN A 525 7.35 -21.08 -0.44
CA ASN A 525 6.55 -22.11 0.21
C ASN A 525 5.41 -21.53 1.06
N GLY A 526 5.55 -20.33 1.59
CA GLY A 526 4.54 -19.65 2.39
C GLY A 526 3.55 -18.81 1.58
N ARG A 527 3.65 -18.76 0.24
CA ARG A 527 2.77 -17.94 -0.63
C ARG A 527 2.72 -16.47 -0.16
N GLY A 528 3.87 -15.96 0.27
CA GLY A 528 4.08 -14.55 0.56
C GLY A 528 5.10 -13.95 -0.40
N GLU A 529 5.97 -13.09 0.11
CA GLU A 529 7.01 -12.43 -0.69
C GLU A 529 8.30 -12.27 0.12
N MET A 530 9.43 -12.22 -0.59
CA MET A 530 10.71 -11.86 -0.01
C MET A 530 11.03 -10.41 -0.37
N LEU A 531 11.17 -9.57 0.65
CA LEU A 531 11.38 -8.15 0.52
C LEU A 531 12.77 -7.80 1.04
N ASN A 532 13.53 -7.03 0.27
CA ASN A 532 14.92 -6.75 0.58
C ASN A 532 15.21 -5.25 0.45
N ALA A 533 15.11 -4.53 1.56
CA ALA A 533 15.39 -3.11 1.57
C ALA A 533 16.89 -2.87 1.46
N GLN A 534 17.30 -2.13 0.43
CA GLN A 534 18.69 -1.79 0.21
C GLN A 534 19.10 -0.54 0.98
N SER A 535 18.18 0.18 1.63
CA SER A 535 18.50 1.34 2.45
C SER A 535 17.49 1.53 3.58
N SER A 536 17.83 2.38 4.56
CA SER A 536 16.93 2.73 5.67
C SER A 536 15.63 3.38 5.19
N ASP A 537 15.68 4.11 4.07
CA ASP A 537 14.54 4.88 3.57
C ASP A 537 13.61 3.98 2.73
N GLU A 538 14.19 3.07 1.96
CA GLU A 538 13.43 2.06 1.20
C GLU A 538 12.66 1.10 2.12
N LEU A 539 13.17 0.87 3.33
CA LEU A 539 12.52 -0.03 4.30
C LEU A 539 11.09 0.39 4.65
N THR A 540 10.82 1.70 4.75
CA THR A 540 9.46 2.18 5.02
C THR A 540 8.53 1.87 3.85
N ALA A 541 8.97 2.14 2.61
CA ALA A 541 8.18 1.89 1.41
C ALA A 541 7.90 0.39 1.19
N ILE A 542 8.90 -0.45 1.47
CA ILE A 542 8.79 -1.90 1.40
C ILE A 542 7.87 -2.45 2.49
N LEU A 543 7.90 -1.88 3.70
CA LEU A 543 7.02 -2.31 4.78
C LEU A 543 5.57 -1.90 4.54
N GLU A 544 5.36 -0.68 4.04
CA GLU A 544 4.05 -0.29 3.55
C GLU A 544 3.60 -1.18 2.39
N GLN A 545 4.51 -1.63 1.51
CA GLN A 545 4.18 -2.58 0.45
C GLN A 545 3.78 -3.95 1.02
N ALA A 546 4.50 -4.45 2.03
CA ALA A 546 4.15 -5.69 2.72
C ALA A 546 2.74 -5.61 3.34
N LEU A 547 2.48 -4.53 4.08
CA LEU A 547 1.17 -4.28 4.68
C LEU A 547 0.09 -4.09 3.62
N ARG A 548 0.37 -3.39 2.51
CA ARG A 548 -0.54 -3.26 1.37
C ARG A 548 -0.91 -4.63 0.80
N VAL A 549 0.06 -5.48 0.47
CA VAL A 549 -0.22 -6.84 -0.07
C VAL A 549 -1.07 -7.66 0.90
N ILE A 550 -0.75 -7.61 2.20
CA ILE A 550 -1.53 -8.27 3.26
C ILE A 550 -2.98 -7.76 3.25
N THR A 551 -3.19 -6.45 3.16
CA THR A 551 -4.51 -5.83 3.17
C THR A 551 -5.28 -5.94 1.84
N GLU A 552 -4.62 -5.91 0.69
CA GLU A 552 -5.23 -6.09 -0.64
C GLU A 552 -5.83 -7.50 -0.80
N ASN A 553 -5.20 -8.49 -0.17
CA ASN A 553 -5.71 -9.86 -0.06
C ASN A 553 -6.92 -9.98 0.90
N VAL A 554 -7.12 -9.01 1.81
CA VAL A 554 -8.19 -8.99 2.83
C VAL A 554 -9.44 -8.25 2.38
N PHE A 555 -9.29 -7.12 1.68
CA PHE A 555 -10.41 -6.18 1.42
C PHE A 555 -11.05 -6.30 0.03
N SER A 556 -10.65 -7.30 -0.75
CA SER A 556 -11.21 -7.58 -2.08
C SER A 556 -12.65 -8.16 -2.07
N ALA A 557 -13.35 -8.19 -0.93
CA ALA A 557 -14.39 -9.17 -0.64
C ALA A 557 -15.84 -8.66 -0.49
N THR A 558 -16.23 -7.50 -1.02
CA THR A 558 -17.67 -7.20 -1.16
C THR A 558 -18.01 -6.66 -2.52
N ALA A 559 -18.89 -7.39 -3.21
CA ALA A 559 -19.26 -7.07 -4.56
C ALA A 559 -20.76 -7.22 -4.76
N SER A 560 -21.43 -6.14 -5.15
CA SER A 560 -22.80 -6.22 -5.63
C SER A 560 -22.79 -6.76 -7.07
N THR A 561 -23.61 -7.78 -7.36
CA THR A 561 -23.66 -8.45 -8.66
C THR A 561 -24.98 -8.19 -9.38
N ALA A 562 -24.91 -7.94 -10.69
CA ALA A 562 -26.07 -7.88 -11.59
C ALA A 562 -25.86 -8.80 -12.80
N ALA A 563 -26.91 -9.45 -13.28
CA ALA A 563 -26.83 -10.33 -14.44
C ALA A 563 -27.53 -9.70 -15.66
N ASN A 564 -27.00 -9.93 -16.87
CA ASN A 564 -27.55 -9.38 -18.12
C ASN A 564 -28.76 -10.17 -18.68
N SER A 565 -29.21 -11.24 -18.01
CA SER A 565 -30.29 -12.12 -18.50
C SER A 565 -31.07 -12.83 -17.39
N THR A 566 -32.34 -13.15 -17.67
CA THR A 566 -33.20 -14.07 -16.87
C THR A 566 -33.16 -15.52 -17.38
N ARG A 567 -32.37 -15.80 -18.44
CA ARG A 567 -32.10 -17.13 -19.01
C ARG A 567 -30.61 -17.28 -19.33
N LEU A 568 -29.99 -18.39 -18.93
CA LEU A 568 -28.58 -18.68 -19.19
C LEU A 568 -28.35 -19.05 -20.67
N ASN A 569 -27.60 -18.21 -21.39
CA ASN A 569 -27.08 -18.42 -22.74
C ASN A 569 -25.55 -18.23 -22.78
N ALA A 570 -24.88 -18.64 -23.86
CA ALA A 570 -23.41 -18.51 -24.02
C ALA A 570 -22.88 -17.06 -23.95
N ASP A 571 -23.72 -16.05 -24.18
CA ASP A 571 -23.35 -14.61 -24.13
C ASP A 571 -23.82 -13.92 -22.83
N THR A 572 -24.13 -14.70 -21.79
CA THR A 572 -24.60 -14.14 -20.50
C THR A 572 -23.41 -13.62 -19.71
N LEU A 573 -23.50 -12.36 -19.28
CA LEU A 573 -22.49 -11.69 -18.47
C LEU A 573 -23.05 -11.39 -17.08
N ILE A 574 -22.20 -11.59 -16.07
CA ILE A 574 -22.40 -11.05 -14.71
C ILE A 574 -21.52 -9.83 -14.55
N PHE A 575 -22.12 -8.70 -14.19
CA PHE A 575 -21.43 -7.48 -13.80
C PHE A 575 -21.26 -7.47 -12.29
N GLN A 576 -20.04 -7.27 -11.84
CA GLN A 576 -19.66 -7.25 -10.45
C GLN A 576 -18.97 -5.93 -10.14
N ALA A 577 -19.57 -5.13 -9.25
CA ALA A 577 -18.97 -3.89 -8.76
C ALA A 577 -18.07 -4.17 -7.55
N ARG A 578 -16.92 -3.51 -7.43
CA ARG A 578 -15.96 -3.69 -6.33
C ARG A 578 -15.39 -2.35 -5.86
N PHE A 579 -14.85 -2.36 -4.65
CA PHE A 579 -14.05 -1.27 -4.11
C PHE A 579 -12.78 -1.75 -3.43
N ASN A 580 -11.84 -0.81 -3.24
CA ASN A 580 -10.65 -0.95 -2.42
C ASN A 580 -10.68 0.12 -1.30
N SER A 581 -10.69 -0.31 -0.04
CA SER A 581 -10.79 0.59 1.12
C SER A 581 -9.50 1.32 1.50
N ILE A 582 -8.39 1.07 0.81
CA ILE A 582 -7.09 1.69 1.06
C ILE A 582 -6.96 2.97 0.24
N ASP A 583 -7.17 2.86 -1.07
CA ASP A 583 -7.02 3.96 -2.03
C ASP A 583 -8.36 4.54 -2.52
N TRP A 584 -9.48 3.95 -2.06
CA TRP A 584 -10.86 4.30 -2.42
C TRP A 584 -11.08 4.29 -3.93
N SER A 585 -10.46 3.30 -4.58
CA SER A 585 -10.70 2.99 -5.99
C SER A 585 -11.79 1.94 -6.15
N GLY A 586 -12.42 1.92 -7.32
CA GLY A 586 -13.39 0.91 -7.69
C GLY A 586 -13.15 0.27 -9.04
N GLU A 587 -13.96 -0.72 -9.34
CA GLU A 587 -14.03 -1.36 -10.64
C GLU A 587 -15.38 -2.03 -10.86
N VAL A 588 -15.78 -2.11 -12.12
CA VAL A 588 -16.81 -3.04 -12.59
C VAL A 588 -16.13 -4.10 -13.42
N LEU A 589 -16.37 -5.36 -13.06
CA LEU A 589 -15.89 -6.53 -13.77
C LEU A 589 -17.07 -7.16 -14.48
N ALA A 590 -16.87 -7.63 -15.72
CA ALA A 590 -17.82 -8.49 -16.40
C ALA A 590 -17.23 -9.89 -16.56
N PHE A 591 -17.96 -10.89 -16.10
CA PHE A 591 -17.60 -12.30 -16.25
C PHE A 591 -18.57 -13.00 -17.18
N GLU A 592 -18.07 -13.92 -17.98
CA GLU A 592 -18.89 -14.90 -18.69
C GLU A 592 -19.59 -15.83 -17.68
N ILE A 593 -20.73 -16.40 -18.05
CA ILE A 593 -21.33 -17.51 -17.29
C ILE A 593 -21.19 -18.79 -18.10
N ASN A 594 -20.60 -19.81 -17.48
CA ASN A 594 -20.50 -21.14 -18.08
C ASN A 594 -21.89 -21.79 -18.18
N PRO A 595 -22.10 -22.76 -19.10
CA PRO A 595 -23.39 -23.44 -19.25
C PRO A 595 -23.93 -24.14 -17.99
N ASP A 596 -23.06 -24.42 -17.02
CA ASP A 596 -23.39 -25.01 -15.72
C ASP A 596 -23.80 -23.98 -14.65
N GLY A 597 -23.82 -22.69 -15.00
CA GLY A 597 -24.17 -21.59 -14.11
C GLY A 597 -23.01 -21.06 -13.25
N SER A 598 -21.79 -21.59 -13.40
CA SER A 598 -20.59 -21.08 -12.73
C SER A 598 -20.05 -19.81 -13.40
N ILE A 599 -19.35 -18.97 -12.64
CA ILE A 599 -18.67 -17.78 -13.16
C ILE A 599 -17.48 -18.24 -14.02
N GLY A 600 -17.48 -17.84 -15.28
CA GLY A 600 -16.45 -18.12 -16.28
C GLY A 600 -15.36 -17.04 -16.33
N ASN A 601 -14.78 -16.82 -17.52
CA ASN A 601 -13.65 -15.92 -17.69
C ASN A 601 -14.03 -14.45 -17.49
N LEU A 602 -13.07 -13.66 -17.00
CA LEU A 602 -13.19 -12.20 -17.01
C LEU A 602 -13.20 -11.69 -18.45
N ARG A 603 -14.30 -11.07 -18.86
CA ARG A 603 -14.49 -10.47 -20.19
C ARG A 603 -13.85 -9.09 -20.27
N TRP A 604 -14.09 -8.24 -19.28
CA TRP A 604 -13.57 -6.87 -19.24
C TRP A 604 -13.54 -6.29 -17.83
N ASN A 605 -12.72 -5.24 -17.66
CA ASN A 605 -12.61 -4.44 -16.46
C ASN A 605 -12.82 -2.95 -16.82
N SER A 606 -13.67 -2.24 -16.09
CA SER A 606 -13.97 -0.82 -16.37
C SER A 606 -12.74 0.08 -16.32
N ASN A 607 -11.69 -0.26 -15.56
CA ASN A 607 -10.48 0.55 -15.46
C ASN A 607 -9.67 0.64 -16.76
N SER A 608 -9.78 -0.34 -17.65
CA SER A 608 -9.20 -0.23 -19.01
C SER A 608 -10.15 0.44 -20.01
N GLY A 609 -11.38 0.75 -19.59
CA GLY A 609 -12.44 1.30 -20.43
C GLY A 609 -12.71 2.80 -20.21
N VAL A 610 -12.02 3.48 -19.30
CA VAL A 610 -12.18 4.92 -19.08
C VAL A 610 -11.44 5.72 -20.18
N PRO A 611 -12.12 6.56 -20.98
CA PRO A 611 -11.46 7.35 -22.02
C PRO A 611 -10.47 8.37 -21.44
N ALA A 612 -9.57 8.88 -22.28
CA ALA A 612 -8.69 9.99 -21.90
C ALA A 612 -9.52 11.23 -21.48
N HIS A 613 -9.06 11.98 -20.47
CA HIS A 613 -9.81 13.08 -19.86
C HIS A 613 -10.37 14.12 -20.86
N ALA A 614 -9.64 14.40 -21.94
CA ALA A 614 -10.05 15.34 -22.99
C ALA A 614 -11.23 14.81 -23.84
N SER A 615 -11.32 13.49 -24.00
CA SER A 615 -12.34 12.78 -24.79
C SER A 615 -13.51 12.27 -23.95
N ARG A 616 -13.40 12.26 -22.61
CA ARG A 616 -14.49 11.81 -21.73
C ARG A 616 -15.73 12.69 -21.84
N ASN A 617 -16.87 12.06 -22.06
CA ASN A 617 -18.17 12.71 -22.08
C ASN A 617 -18.78 12.74 -20.67
N ILE A 618 -18.50 13.79 -19.91
CA ILE A 618 -19.01 13.96 -18.55
C ILE A 618 -19.93 15.17 -18.53
N THR A 619 -21.16 14.96 -18.08
CA THR A 619 -22.16 16.01 -17.87
C THR A 619 -22.28 16.35 -16.38
N VAL A 620 -22.65 17.58 -16.06
CA VAL A 620 -22.84 18.04 -14.68
C VAL A 620 -24.16 18.82 -14.57
N GLY A 621 -24.92 18.54 -13.51
CA GLY A 621 -26.12 19.30 -13.15
C GLY A 621 -25.77 20.74 -12.77
N ARG A 622 -26.66 21.69 -13.01
CA ARG A 622 -26.46 23.12 -12.71
C ARG A 622 -27.68 23.74 -12.01
N GLY A 623 -28.34 22.96 -11.16
CA GLY A 623 -29.57 23.34 -10.48
C GLY A 623 -30.70 23.60 -11.48
N ASN A 624 -31.27 24.80 -11.47
CA ASN A 624 -32.35 25.19 -12.39
C ASN A 624 -31.88 25.51 -13.83
N LEU A 625 -30.58 25.41 -14.12
CA LEU A 625 -30.03 25.58 -15.45
C LEU A 625 -29.91 24.24 -16.15
N ALA A 626 -29.98 24.24 -17.49
CA ALA A 626 -29.71 23.05 -18.28
C ALA A 626 -28.32 22.46 -17.93
N PRO A 627 -28.15 21.13 -17.89
CA PRO A 627 -26.85 20.50 -17.68
C PRO A 627 -25.81 20.99 -18.69
N ALA A 628 -24.53 20.88 -18.32
CA ALA A 628 -23.43 21.21 -19.22
C ALA A 628 -22.34 20.14 -19.18
N ALA A 629 -21.39 20.22 -20.12
CA ALA A 629 -20.17 19.46 -20.03
C ALA A 629 -19.40 19.84 -18.76
N PHE A 630 -18.86 18.86 -18.04
CA PHE A 630 -18.04 19.08 -16.85
C PHE A 630 -16.66 19.60 -17.24
N ARG A 631 -16.59 20.85 -17.67
CA ARG A 631 -15.37 21.58 -18.04
C ARG A 631 -15.36 22.91 -17.31
N TRP A 632 -14.19 23.34 -16.85
CA TRP A 632 -14.06 24.50 -15.96
C TRP A 632 -14.82 25.75 -16.44
N ASP A 633 -14.73 26.05 -17.74
CA ASP A 633 -15.37 27.19 -18.41
C ASP A 633 -16.89 27.08 -18.58
N GLN A 634 -17.45 25.89 -18.42
CA GLN A 634 -18.89 25.59 -18.56
C GLN A 634 -19.62 25.50 -17.21
N LEU A 635 -18.88 25.51 -16.10
CA LEU A 635 -19.40 25.48 -14.75
C LEU A 635 -19.98 26.84 -14.34
N THR A 636 -20.97 26.82 -13.46
CA THR A 636 -21.46 28.05 -12.81
C THR A 636 -20.39 28.63 -11.87
N ALA A 637 -20.48 29.93 -11.57
CA ALA A 637 -19.56 30.59 -10.64
C ALA A 637 -19.53 29.91 -9.25
N ALA A 638 -20.67 29.41 -8.77
CA ALA A 638 -20.77 28.69 -7.50
C ALA A 638 -20.03 27.34 -7.54
N GLN A 639 -20.14 26.61 -8.66
CA GLN A 639 -19.43 25.34 -8.85
C GLN A 639 -17.93 25.54 -9.00
N GLN A 640 -17.50 26.56 -9.76
CA GLN A 640 -16.10 26.96 -9.83
C GLN A 640 -15.54 27.29 -8.45
N ALA A 641 -16.28 28.07 -7.65
CA ALA A 641 -15.87 28.40 -6.28
C ALA A 641 -15.72 27.14 -5.41
N ALA A 642 -16.68 26.22 -5.46
CA ALA A 642 -16.63 24.97 -4.69
C ALA A 642 -15.47 24.05 -5.09
N LEU A 643 -15.16 23.99 -6.39
CA LEU A 643 -14.06 23.19 -6.93
C LEU A 643 -12.70 23.88 -6.80
N ASN A 644 -12.64 25.15 -6.40
CA ASN A 644 -11.39 25.88 -6.21
C ASN A 644 -10.88 25.83 -4.77
N ILE A 645 -11.29 24.85 -3.97
CA ILE A 645 -10.94 24.71 -2.56
C ILE A 645 -9.89 23.61 -2.36
N GLY A 646 -8.77 23.93 -1.70
CA GLY A 646 -7.67 22.99 -1.39
C GLY A 646 -7.77 22.33 -0.01
N SER A 647 -6.73 21.54 0.33
CA SER A 647 -6.57 20.86 1.63
C SER A 647 -6.56 21.90 2.76
N GLY A 648 -7.67 21.99 3.51
CA GLY A 648 -7.88 22.99 4.57
C GLY A 648 -9.06 23.94 4.36
N GLY A 649 -9.80 23.81 3.25
CA GLY A 649 -11.04 24.57 3.05
C GLY A 649 -10.84 25.99 2.52
N VAL A 650 -9.64 26.32 2.03
CA VAL A 650 -9.27 27.66 1.52
C VAL A 650 -9.08 27.61 0.00
N PRO A 651 -9.46 28.67 -0.74
CA PRO A 651 -9.19 28.71 -2.17
C PRO A 651 -7.70 28.67 -2.53
N ASP A 652 -7.32 27.83 -3.49
CA ASP A 652 -5.91 27.61 -3.87
C ASP A 652 -5.58 27.95 -5.34
N GLY A 653 -6.60 28.32 -6.13
CA GLY A 653 -6.41 28.68 -7.54
C GLY A 653 -6.23 27.47 -8.47
N LEU A 654 -6.39 26.24 -7.96
CA LEU A 654 -6.17 25.00 -8.72
C LEU A 654 -7.45 24.42 -9.33
N GLY A 655 -8.58 25.13 -9.27
CA GLY A 655 -9.89 24.59 -9.66
C GLY A 655 -9.96 24.02 -11.09
N ALA A 656 -9.35 24.67 -12.08
CA ALA A 656 -9.33 24.16 -13.45
C ALA A 656 -8.54 22.83 -13.57
N GLN A 657 -7.35 22.77 -12.96
CA GLN A 657 -6.53 21.55 -12.92
C GLN A 657 -7.25 20.44 -12.14
N ARG A 658 -8.00 20.80 -11.09
CA ARG A 658 -8.80 19.85 -10.31
C ARG A 658 -9.94 19.26 -11.11
N VAL A 659 -10.62 20.07 -11.95
CA VAL A 659 -11.62 19.55 -12.91
C VAL A 659 -10.97 18.57 -13.88
N ASP A 660 -9.82 18.90 -14.47
CA ASP A 660 -9.12 17.97 -15.37
C ASP A 660 -8.67 16.69 -14.66
N TRP A 661 -8.22 16.80 -13.41
CA TRP A 661 -7.90 15.67 -12.56
C TRP A 661 -9.11 14.78 -12.31
N LEU A 662 -10.26 15.33 -11.91
CA LEU A 662 -11.52 14.61 -11.72
C LEU A 662 -11.99 13.92 -13.01
N ARG A 663 -11.72 14.54 -14.17
CA ARG A 663 -11.94 13.94 -15.49
C ARG A 663 -10.93 12.84 -15.84
N GLY A 664 -9.81 12.72 -15.12
CA GLY A 664 -8.85 11.63 -15.29
C GLY A 664 -7.45 12.06 -15.76
N ALA A 665 -7.11 13.35 -15.73
CA ALA A 665 -5.74 13.80 -15.96
C ALA A 665 -4.85 13.45 -14.76
N ASN A 666 -3.66 12.90 -15.00
CA ASN A 666 -2.70 12.53 -13.96
C ASN A 666 -1.57 13.55 -13.77
N THR A 667 -1.49 14.59 -14.60
CA THR A 667 -0.41 15.60 -14.57
C THR A 667 -0.36 16.41 -13.28
N GLY A 668 -1.47 16.53 -12.56
CA GLY A 668 -1.55 17.19 -11.26
C GLY A 668 -1.27 16.30 -10.05
N GLU A 669 -0.92 15.02 -10.24
CA GLU A 669 -0.69 14.06 -9.15
C GLU A 669 0.72 14.20 -8.52
N ILE A 670 0.84 13.87 -7.22
CA ILE A 670 2.09 13.97 -6.45
C ILE A 670 3.25 13.24 -7.10
N ARG A 671 3.04 12.03 -7.63
CA ARG A 671 4.10 11.29 -8.34
C ARG A 671 4.66 12.03 -9.56
N ASN A 672 3.90 12.98 -10.11
CA ASN A 672 4.27 13.81 -11.25
C ASN A 672 4.66 15.24 -10.84
N GLY A 673 4.88 15.49 -9.54
CA GLY A 673 5.25 16.79 -8.99
C GLY A 673 4.07 17.75 -8.79
N GLY A 674 2.83 17.27 -8.85
CA GLY A 674 1.62 18.05 -8.62
C GLY A 674 1.10 18.00 -7.18
N PRO A 675 0.05 18.78 -6.84
CA PRO A 675 -0.48 18.89 -5.48
C PRO A 675 -1.61 17.89 -5.15
N PHE A 676 -2.11 17.12 -6.11
CA PHE A 676 -3.25 16.22 -5.92
C PHE A 676 -2.81 14.80 -5.55
N ARG A 677 -3.65 14.07 -4.80
CA ARG A 677 -3.38 12.68 -4.45
C ARG A 677 -3.11 11.81 -5.68
N ASP A 678 -2.27 10.80 -5.50
CA ASP A 678 -2.06 9.76 -6.49
C ASP A 678 -3.28 8.83 -6.57
N ARG A 679 -3.72 8.51 -7.80
CA ARG A 679 -4.74 7.48 -8.07
C ARG A 679 -4.14 6.22 -8.64
N THR A 680 -4.41 5.09 -8.00
CA THR A 680 -4.10 3.77 -8.57
C THR A 680 -5.01 3.43 -9.75
N ARG A 681 -6.25 3.96 -9.75
CA ARG A 681 -7.32 3.71 -10.72
C ARG A 681 -8.18 4.95 -10.90
N LEU A 682 -8.81 5.09 -12.06
CA LEU A 682 -9.64 6.27 -12.38
C LEU A 682 -11.07 6.19 -11.85
N PHE A 683 -11.62 4.97 -11.73
CA PHE A 683 -12.95 4.74 -11.21
C PHE A 683 -12.96 4.88 -9.68
N GLY A 684 -13.92 5.65 -9.14
CA GLY A 684 -14.15 5.72 -7.71
C GLY A 684 -14.67 4.40 -7.15
N ASP A 685 -14.54 4.21 -5.83
CA ASP A 685 -15.07 3.04 -5.15
C ASP A 685 -16.60 2.89 -5.31
N ILE A 686 -17.07 1.65 -5.33
CA ILE A 686 -18.50 1.30 -5.50
C ILE A 686 -18.92 0.41 -4.34
N VAL A 687 -19.67 0.98 -3.40
CA VAL A 687 -19.97 0.32 -2.11
C VAL A 687 -21.41 -0.16 -2.06
N ASN A 688 -22.39 0.74 -2.16
CA ASN A 688 -23.80 0.40 -2.05
C ASN A 688 -24.53 0.41 -3.40
N SER A 689 -23.96 1.08 -4.41
CA SER A 689 -24.51 1.05 -5.77
C SER A 689 -24.36 -0.34 -6.35
N ALA A 690 -25.30 -0.77 -7.19
CA ALA A 690 -25.13 -1.99 -7.97
C ALA A 690 -25.42 -1.75 -9.45
N PRO A 691 -24.81 -2.55 -10.35
CA PRO A 691 -24.95 -2.31 -11.78
C PRO A 691 -26.39 -2.51 -12.27
N SER A 692 -26.93 -1.55 -13.02
CA SER A 692 -28.23 -1.66 -13.68
C SER A 692 -28.03 -1.91 -15.18
N PHE A 693 -28.31 -3.14 -15.61
CA PHE A 693 -28.18 -3.54 -17.01
C PHE A 693 -29.41 -3.14 -17.84
N VAL A 694 -29.17 -2.64 -19.05
CA VAL A 694 -30.20 -2.28 -20.03
C VAL A 694 -29.89 -2.84 -21.40
N ALA A 695 -30.86 -3.55 -21.95
CA ALA A 695 -30.91 -3.98 -23.35
C ALA A 695 -32.33 -3.79 -23.88
N ALA A 696 -33.01 -4.84 -24.31
CA ALA A 696 -34.38 -4.82 -24.82
C ALA A 696 -35.36 -5.49 -23.83
N ALA A 697 -35.34 -5.05 -22.56
CA ALA A 697 -36.20 -5.58 -21.52
C ALA A 697 -37.69 -5.45 -21.89
N ASN A 698 -38.51 -6.41 -21.44
CA ASN A 698 -39.96 -6.32 -21.57
C ASN A 698 -40.58 -6.09 -20.20
N PHE A 699 -41.05 -4.88 -19.94
CA PHE A 699 -41.73 -4.55 -18.69
C PHE A 699 -43.21 -4.97 -18.70
N GLY A 700 -43.69 -5.55 -19.80
CA GLY A 700 -45.02 -6.16 -19.90
C GLY A 700 -46.15 -5.14 -20.06
N TYR A 701 -45.87 -3.93 -20.55
CA TYR A 701 -46.87 -2.87 -20.74
C TYR A 701 -47.85 -3.11 -21.90
N ASP A 702 -47.68 -4.20 -22.66
CA ASP A 702 -48.72 -4.72 -23.55
C ASP A 702 -50.00 -5.15 -22.78
N ARG A 703 -49.86 -5.37 -21.46
CA ARG A 703 -50.96 -5.74 -20.55
C ARG A 703 -51.78 -4.55 -20.06
N LEU A 704 -51.33 -3.31 -20.27
CA LEU A 704 -52.07 -2.10 -19.89
C LEU A 704 -53.50 -2.15 -20.43
N PRO A 705 -54.54 -1.65 -19.75
CA PRO A 705 -55.93 -1.69 -20.21
C PRO A 705 -56.13 -1.09 -21.61
N ILE A 706 -57.07 -1.62 -22.40
CA ILE A 706 -57.35 -1.15 -23.77
C ILE A 706 -57.71 0.34 -23.72
N GLY A 707 -57.15 1.13 -24.63
CA GLY A 707 -57.31 2.60 -24.65
C GLY A 707 -56.34 3.35 -23.74
N SER A 708 -55.50 2.66 -22.98
CA SER A 708 -54.39 3.29 -22.26
C SER A 708 -53.39 3.92 -23.24
N PRO A 709 -52.96 5.17 -23.00
CA PRO A 709 -51.86 5.79 -23.77
C PRO A 709 -50.63 4.89 -23.80
N GLY A 710 -50.07 4.69 -25.00
CA GLY A 710 -48.85 3.91 -25.23
C GLY A 710 -49.04 2.39 -25.38
N ARG A 711 -50.15 1.80 -24.91
CA ARG A 711 -50.36 0.33 -24.97
C ARG A 711 -50.11 -0.23 -26.37
N ASP A 712 -50.79 0.34 -27.37
CA ASP A 712 -50.79 -0.20 -28.74
C ASP A 712 -49.45 0.02 -29.48
N SER A 713 -48.61 0.93 -28.99
CA SER A 713 -47.29 1.25 -29.59
C SER A 713 -46.10 0.61 -28.86
N TYR A 714 -46.33 -0.05 -27.71
CA TYR A 714 -45.23 -0.61 -26.90
C TYR A 714 -44.48 -1.72 -27.61
N GLN A 715 -45.17 -2.62 -28.31
CA GLN A 715 -44.52 -3.67 -29.09
C GLN A 715 -43.60 -3.11 -30.18
N SER A 716 -44.03 -2.04 -30.87
CA SER A 716 -43.20 -1.37 -31.88
C SER A 716 -41.97 -0.71 -31.25
N PHE A 717 -42.11 -0.07 -30.09
CA PHE A 717 -41.00 0.49 -29.34
C PHE A 717 -39.99 -0.58 -28.88
N ARG A 718 -40.49 -1.73 -28.40
CA ARG A 718 -39.64 -2.86 -28.04
C ARG A 718 -38.91 -3.46 -29.24
N ALA A 719 -39.56 -3.49 -30.41
CA ALA A 719 -38.94 -3.95 -31.64
C ALA A 719 -37.82 -2.99 -32.11
N SER A 720 -38.02 -1.67 -32.02
CA SER A 720 -36.98 -0.70 -32.37
C SER A 720 -35.78 -0.76 -31.44
N ASN A 721 -35.96 -1.16 -30.18
CA ASN A 721 -34.89 -1.25 -29.19
C ASN A 721 -34.13 -2.59 -29.20
N GLN A 722 -34.46 -3.55 -30.07
CA GLN A 722 -33.76 -4.86 -30.13
C GLN A 722 -32.27 -4.71 -30.47
N LEU A 723 -31.92 -3.72 -31.28
CA LEU A 723 -30.55 -3.42 -31.68
C LEU A 723 -29.92 -2.29 -30.84
N ARG A 724 -30.60 -1.85 -29.78
CA ARG A 724 -30.06 -0.82 -28.89
C ARG A 724 -28.79 -1.34 -28.23
N ARG A 725 -27.76 -0.49 -28.21
CA ARG A 725 -26.52 -0.74 -27.49
C ARG A 725 -26.82 -1.12 -26.03
N ARG A 726 -26.21 -2.22 -25.59
CA ARG A 726 -26.40 -2.75 -24.24
C ARG A 726 -25.55 -1.94 -23.28
N MET A 727 -26.15 -1.45 -22.20
CA MET A 727 -25.49 -0.57 -21.24
C MET A 727 -25.56 -1.11 -19.82
N VAL A 728 -24.58 -0.74 -19.01
CA VAL A 728 -24.57 -0.91 -17.56
C VAL A 728 -24.44 0.46 -16.91
N TYR A 729 -25.41 0.81 -16.07
CA TYR A 729 -25.40 2.07 -15.31
C TYR A 729 -25.01 1.81 -13.86
N ILE A 730 -24.10 2.60 -13.30
CA ILE A 730 -23.65 2.44 -11.91
C ILE A 730 -23.17 3.76 -11.31
N GLY A 731 -23.48 3.99 -10.03
CA GLY A 731 -22.91 5.09 -9.27
C GLY A 731 -21.54 4.73 -8.71
N ALA A 732 -20.59 5.66 -8.73
CA ALA A 732 -19.31 5.53 -8.06
C ALA A 732 -18.95 6.75 -7.20
N ASN A 733 -18.10 6.53 -6.18
CA ASN A 733 -17.70 7.54 -5.21
C ASN A 733 -16.59 8.49 -5.71
N ASP A 734 -16.32 8.50 -7.02
CA ASP A 734 -15.71 9.65 -7.70
C ASP A 734 -16.76 10.75 -8.02
N GLY A 735 -18.02 10.51 -7.64
CA GLY A 735 -19.15 11.41 -7.73
C GLY A 735 -19.93 11.33 -9.03
N MET A 736 -19.68 10.29 -9.82
CA MET A 736 -20.26 10.11 -11.14
C MET A 736 -21.23 8.93 -11.17
N LEU A 737 -22.32 9.12 -11.92
CA LEU A 737 -23.15 8.05 -12.45
C LEU A 737 -22.58 7.68 -13.82
N HIS A 738 -21.98 6.50 -13.94
CA HIS A 738 -21.32 6.03 -15.15
C HIS A 738 -22.26 5.18 -16.01
N ALA A 739 -22.12 5.34 -17.32
CA ALA A 739 -22.73 4.48 -18.33
C ALA A 739 -21.65 3.72 -19.10
N LEU A 740 -21.56 2.42 -18.85
CA LEU A 740 -20.58 1.53 -19.46
C LEU A 740 -21.24 0.75 -20.58
N ASP A 741 -20.56 0.60 -21.71
CA ASP A 741 -20.94 -0.35 -22.72
C ASP A 741 -20.85 -1.77 -22.11
N ALA A 742 -21.97 -2.48 -22.08
CA ALA A 742 -22.09 -3.75 -21.38
C ALA A 742 -21.21 -4.85 -22.02
N GLU A 743 -20.91 -4.72 -23.30
CA GLU A 743 -20.05 -5.66 -24.00
C GLU A 743 -18.59 -5.34 -23.76
N THR A 744 -18.17 -4.07 -23.77
CA THR A 744 -16.76 -3.66 -23.80
C THR A 744 -16.19 -3.17 -22.48
N GLY A 745 -17.04 -2.70 -21.56
CA GLY A 745 -16.64 -2.00 -20.35
C GLY A 745 -16.22 -0.54 -20.59
N VAL A 746 -16.26 -0.07 -21.84
CA VAL A 746 -15.88 1.31 -22.19
C VAL A 746 -16.95 2.28 -21.70
N GLU A 747 -16.53 3.28 -20.93
CA GLU A 747 -17.41 4.36 -20.48
C GLU A 747 -17.86 5.21 -21.69
N GLN A 748 -19.17 5.23 -21.94
CA GLN A 748 -19.78 6.04 -23.01
C GLN A 748 -20.05 7.47 -22.54
N TRP A 749 -20.51 7.61 -21.30
CA TRP A 749 -20.70 8.90 -20.64
C TRP A 749 -20.76 8.74 -19.12
N ALA A 750 -20.63 9.87 -18.42
CA ALA A 750 -20.91 9.98 -17.00
C ALA A 750 -21.73 11.24 -16.68
N HIS A 751 -22.46 11.22 -15.56
CA HIS A 751 -23.23 12.35 -15.07
C HIS A 751 -22.92 12.65 -13.60
N ILE A 752 -22.74 13.92 -13.26
CA ILE A 752 -22.51 14.41 -11.90
C ILE A 752 -23.75 15.21 -11.45
N PRO A 753 -24.55 14.70 -10.50
CA PRO A 753 -25.67 15.44 -9.92
C PRO A 753 -25.23 16.78 -9.31
N THR A 754 -26.08 17.82 -9.41
CA THR A 754 -25.74 19.18 -8.94
C THR A 754 -25.23 19.22 -7.50
N GLU A 755 -25.87 18.46 -6.60
CA GLU A 755 -25.56 18.46 -5.15
C GLU A 755 -24.14 17.94 -4.85
N LEU A 756 -23.63 16.98 -5.63
CA LEU A 756 -22.36 16.33 -5.34
C LEU A 756 -21.15 17.23 -5.67
N VAL A 757 -21.33 18.19 -6.58
CA VAL A 757 -20.25 19.10 -7.04
C VAL A 757 -19.57 19.82 -5.89
N THR A 758 -20.33 20.18 -4.85
CA THR A 758 -19.83 20.97 -3.71
C THR A 758 -18.73 20.26 -2.91
N ASN A 759 -18.67 18.93 -2.96
CA ASN A 759 -17.71 18.15 -2.19
C ASN A 759 -16.64 17.46 -3.06
N LEU A 760 -16.72 17.51 -4.39
CA LEU A 760 -15.78 16.82 -5.28
C LEU A 760 -14.34 17.32 -5.10
N ALA A 761 -14.14 18.55 -4.63
CA ALA A 761 -12.80 19.08 -4.44
C ALA A 761 -11.94 18.22 -3.49
N ARG A 762 -12.58 17.62 -2.49
CA ARG A 762 -11.96 16.77 -1.47
C ARG A 762 -11.31 15.51 -2.07
N LEU A 763 -11.83 15.00 -3.18
CA LEU A 763 -11.27 13.81 -3.84
C LEU A 763 -9.83 14.01 -4.30
N SER A 764 -9.40 15.26 -4.52
CA SER A 764 -8.03 15.58 -4.91
C SER A 764 -7.05 15.75 -3.75
N ASP A 765 -7.53 15.73 -2.49
CA ASP A 765 -6.71 15.96 -1.29
C ASP A 765 -5.73 14.79 -1.04
N PRO A 766 -4.41 15.04 -0.89
CA PRO A 766 -3.44 14.01 -0.50
C PRO A 766 -3.79 13.25 0.79
N ASN A 767 -4.51 13.89 1.72
CA ASN A 767 -4.99 13.29 2.96
C ASN A 767 -6.48 12.93 2.90
N TYR A 768 -6.99 12.58 1.72
CA TYR A 768 -8.39 12.27 1.49
C TYR A 768 -8.92 11.28 2.55
N ARG A 769 -9.98 11.72 3.25
CA ARG A 769 -10.79 10.86 4.09
C ARG A 769 -12.04 10.50 3.32
N HIS A 770 -12.32 9.21 3.26
CA HIS A 770 -13.44 8.71 2.48
C HIS A 770 -14.76 9.35 2.87
N ARG A 771 -15.55 9.64 1.83
CA ARG A 771 -16.94 10.08 1.91
C ARG A 771 -17.66 9.46 0.72
N PHE A 772 -18.92 9.10 0.94
CA PHE A 772 -19.78 8.70 -0.16
C PHE A 772 -20.10 9.91 -1.07
N TYR A 773 -20.26 9.62 -2.37
CA TYR A 773 -20.72 10.58 -3.37
C TYR A 773 -21.92 10.01 -4.16
N MET A 774 -21.70 9.36 -5.30
CA MET A 774 -22.76 8.73 -6.07
C MET A 774 -22.82 7.25 -5.72
N ASP A 775 -23.54 6.91 -4.66
CA ASP A 775 -23.49 5.58 -4.04
C ASP A 775 -24.84 4.85 -4.05
N GLY A 776 -25.90 5.48 -4.58
CA GLY A 776 -27.23 4.89 -4.65
C GLY A 776 -27.38 3.91 -5.80
N HIS A 777 -28.34 3.00 -5.70
CA HIS A 777 -28.61 1.99 -6.72
C HIS A 777 -29.47 2.56 -7.88
N PRO A 778 -28.94 2.67 -9.11
CA PRO A 778 -29.72 3.08 -10.28
C PRO A 778 -30.71 2.01 -10.72
N ILE A 779 -31.85 2.43 -11.28
CA ILE A 779 -32.81 1.54 -11.96
C ILE A 779 -33.23 2.10 -13.29
N VAL A 780 -33.63 1.19 -14.18
CA VAL A 780 -34.15 1.55 -15.49
C VAL A 780 -35.53 0.95 -15.71
N GLY A 781 -36.43 1.74 -16.30
CA GLY A 781 -37.79 1.36 -16.66
C GLY A 781 -38.25 2.04 -17.94
N ASP A 782 -39.15 1.40 -18.68
CA ASP A 782 -39.85 2.07 -19.78
C ASP A 782 -41.05 2.86 -19.25
N ALA A 783 -41.35 4.01 -19.86
CA ALA A 783 -42.52 4.81 -19.54
C ALA A 783 -43.05 5.52 -20.80
N TYR A 784 -44.36 5.75 -20.83
CA TYR A 784 -45.01 6.51 -21.90
C TYR A 784 -45.21 7.95 -21.45
N LEU A 785 -44.35 8.85 -21.94
CA LEU A 785 -44.23 10.25 -21.51
C LEU A 785 -44.30 11.17 -22.73
N ASN A 786 -44.97 12.32 -22.64
CA ASN A 786 -45.10 13.26 -23.77
C ASN A 786 -45.52 12.59 -25.10
N SER A 787 -46.46 11.64 -25.04
CA SER A 787 -46.94 10.86 -26.20
C SER A 787 -45.89 9.96 -26.89
N ALA A 788 -44.78 9.64 -26.21
CA ALA A 788 -43.74 8.75 -26.72
C ALA A 788 -43.28 7.74 -25.65
N TRP A 789 -42.86 6.56 -26.08
CA TRP A 789 -42.17 5.62 -25.20
C TRP A 789 -40.72 6.07 -25.00
N LYS A 790 -40.30 6.07 -23.73
CA LYS A 790 -38.93 6.38 -23.30
C LYS A 790 -38.43 5.28 -22.38
N THR A 791 -37.12 5.05 -22.37
CA THR A 791 -36.44 4.29 -21.33
C THR A 791 -35.77 5.28 -20.38
N VAL A 792 -36.16 5.26 -19.10
CA VAL A 792 -35.74 6.24 -18.10
C VAL A 792 -34.90 5.56 -17.03
N LEU A 793 -33.74 6.14 -16.73
CA LEU A 793 -32.85 5.80 -15.64
C LEU A 793 -33.17 6.70 -14.44
N VAL A 794 -33.47 6.12 -13.29
CA VAL A 794 -33.64 6.85 -12.02
C VAL A 794 -32.55 6.39 -11.07
N ALA A 795 -31.76 7.33 -10.57
CA ALA A 795 -30.62 7.04 -9.71
C ALA A 795 -30.63 7.96 -8.47
N PRO A 796 -30.71 7.40 -7.25
CA PRO A 796 -30.48 8.18 -6.05
C PRO A 796 -28.97 8.40 -5.84
N THR A 797 -28.59 9.47 -5.15
CA THR A 797 -27.20 9.71 -4.74
C THR A 797 -26.72 8.77 -3.64
N GLY A 798 -27.63 8.06 -2.96
CA GLY A 798 -27.27 7.13 -1.89
C GLY A 798 -26.79 7.86 -0.63
N ALA A 799 -25.70 7.38 -0.03
CA ALA A 799 -25.14 7.95 1.19
C ALA A 799 -24.37 9.27 0.96
N GLY A 800 -24.07 9.66 -0.28
CA GLY A 800 -23.26 10.85 -0.56
C GLY A 800 -24.03 12.17 -0.74
N GLY A 801 -25.35 12.09 -0.93
CA GLY A 801 -26.23 13.25 -1.09
C GLY A 801 -27.68 12.89 -0.80
N ARG A 802 -28.57 13.87 -0.87
CA ARG A 802 -30.02 13.75 -0.61
C ARG A 802 -30.82 14.16 -1.84
N SER A 803 -30.48 13.56 -2.97
CA SER A 803 -31.16 13.81 -4.24
C SER A 803 -31.35 12.55 -5.07
N VAL A 804 -32.30 12.62 -6.00
CA VAL A 804 -32.60 11.58 -6.99
C VAL A 804 -32.60 12.22 -8.37
N VAL A 805 -31.86 11.65 -9.32
CA VAL A 805 -31.82 12.14 -10.71
C VAL A 805 -32.57 11.17 -11.62
N ALA A 806 -33.30 11.73 -12.60
CA ALA A 806 -33.87 10.97 -13.71
C ALA A 806 -33.26 11.40 -15.04
N ILE A 807 -32.90 10.42 -15.86
CA ILE A 807 -32.24 10.60 -17.16
C ILE A 807 -32.97 9.77 -18.21
N ASP A 808 -33.34 10.38 -19.33
CA ASP A 808 -33.79 9.69 -20.53
C ASP A 808 -32.59 9.01 -21.20
N VAL A 809 -32.59 7.68 -21.14
CA VAL A 809 -31.58 6.79 -21.72
C VAL A 809 -32.16 5.95 -22.86
N THR A 810 -33.19 6.48 -23.54
CA THR A 810 -33.75 5.85 -24.73
C THR A 810 -32.68 5.67 -25.80
N ASP A 811 -31.88 6.73 -26.03
CA ASP A 811 -30.63 6.68 -26.80
C ASP A 811 -29.43 6.64 -25.83
N PRO A 812 -28.76 5.47 -25.68
CA PRO A 812 -27.71 5.28 -24.70
C PRO A 812 -26.35 5.88 -25.10
N GLU A 813 -26.15 6.25 -26.38
CA GLU A 813 -24.82 6.56 -26.91
C GLU A 813 -24.37 8.00 -26.60
N SER A 814 -25.30 8.90 -26.29
CA SER A 814 -24.94 10.26 -25.89
C SER A 814 -25.95 10.87 -24.92
N LEU A 815 -25.43 11.60 -23.93
CA LEU A 815 -26.23 12.38 -22.99
C LEU A 815 -26.33 13.82 -23.51
N GLY A 816 -27.44 14.13 -24.17
CA GLY A 816 -27.71 15.45 -24.73
C GLY A 816 -28.21 16.45 -23.68
N ALA A 817 -28.31 17.74 -24.06
CA ALA A 817 -28.75 18.83 -23.18
C ALA A 817 -30.19 18.69 -22.62
N GLY A 818 -30.97 17.71 -23.10
CA GLY A 818 -32.30 17.35 -22.60
C GLY A 818 -32.44 15.91 -22.10
N SER A 819 -31.34 15.17 -21.96
CA SER A 819 -31.37 13.79 -21.45
C SER A 819 -31.56 13.77 -19.93
N VAL A 820 -30.96 14.69 -19.17
CA VAL A 820 -31.28 14.82 -17.74
C VAL A 820 -32.65 15.47 -17.62
N MET A 821 -33.63 14.70 -17.15
CA MET A 821 -35.02 15.12 -17.08
C MET A 821 -35.25 16.04 -15.88
N TRP A 822 -34.78 15.62 -14.71
CA TRP A 822 -34.92 16.35 -13.45
C TRP A 822 -33.97 15.81 -12.38
N GLU A 823 -33.68 16.67 -11.39
CA GLU A 823 -33.05 16.31 -10.12
C GLU A 823 -34.03 16.68 -9.00
N PHE A 824 -34.46 15.69 -8.22
CA PHE A 824 -35.40 15.86 -7.13
C PHE A 824 -34.64 15.97 -5.80
N SER A 825 -34.97 16.99 -5.01
CA SER A 825 -34.55 17.15 -3.62
C SER A 825 -35.74 17.62 -2.79
N HIS A 826 -35.77 17.29 -1.51
CA HIS A 826 -36.85 17.69 -0.61
C HIS A 826 -36.33 17.78 0.84
N PRO A 827 -36.84 18.68 1.70
CA PRO A 827 -36.39 18.78 3.11
C PRO A 827 -36.56 17.48 3.91
N ASP A 828 -37.57 16.68 3.56
CA ASP A 828 -37.84 15.39 4.20
C ASP A 828 -37.13 14.21 3.50
N LEU A 829 -36.28 14.48 2.50
CA LEU A 829 -35.47 13.47 1.83
C LEU A 829 -34.11 13.37 2.54
N GLY A 830 -33.77 12.16 2.97
CA GLY A 830 -32.48 11.77 3.48
C GLY A 830 -31.66 11.01 2.44
N SER A 831 -30.79 10.12 2.90
CA SER A 831 -29.97 9.26 2.05
C SER A 831 -30.76 8.06 1.54
N VAL A 832 -31.11 8.09 0.26
CA VAL A 832 -31.84 7.01 -0.42
C VAL A 832 -30.86 5.95 -0.88
N ILE A 833 -30.45 5.05 0.03
CA ILE A 833 -29.46 3.99 -0.27
C ILE A 833 -30.06 2.93 -1.19
N GLY A 834 -31.29 2.53 -0.93
CA GLY A 834 -31.90 1.41 -1.62
C GLY A 834 -32.65 1.81 -2.89
N ARG A 835 -33.21 0.79 -3.55
CA ARG A 835 -33.60 0.87 -4.95
C ARG A 835 -34.93 1.63 -5.19
N PRO A 836 -34.98 2.62 -6.12
CA PRO A 836 -36.24 3.21 -6.55
C PRO A 836 -37.08 2.21 -7.36
N SER A 837 -38.33 2.58 -7.66
CA SER A 837 -39.20 1.89 -8.60
C SER A 837 -39.79 2.85 -9.63
N ILE A 838 -39.96 2.41 -10.87
CA ILE A 838 -40.74 3.11 -11.90
C ILE A 838 -42.02 2.32 -12.13
N ALA A 839 -43.17 2.96 -12.01
CA ALA A 839 -44.46 2.33 -12.24
C ALA A 839 -45.48 3.29 -12.84
N ARG A 840 -46.50 2.72 -13.49
CA ARG A 840 -47.71 3.45 -13.87
C ARG A 840 -48.71 3.37 -12.73
N MET A 841 -49.28 4.51 -12.37
CA MET A 841 -50.21 4.66 -11.26
C MET A 841 -51.66 4.66 -11.74
N ALA A 842 -52.61 4.38 -10.84
CA ALA A 842 -54.04 4.36 -11.14
C ALA A 842 -54.60 5.71 -11.65
N ASN A 843 -53.94 6.82 -11.36
CA ASN A 843 -54.28 8.15 -11.91
C ASN A 843 -53.88 8.31 -13.40
N GLY A 844 -53.27 7.28 -14.01
CA GLY A 844 -52.82 7.27 -15.40
C GLY A 844 -51.40 7.80 -15.61
N GLU A 845 -50.78 8.38 -14.58
CA GLU A 845 -49.44 8.97 -14.62
C GLU A 845 -48.35 7.92 -14.37
N TRP A 846 -47.15 8.19 -14.90
CA TRP A 846 -45.94 7.43 -14.58
C TRP A 846 -45.17 8.10 -13.46
N ALA A 847 -44.72 7.32 -12.49
CA ALA A 847 -44.05 7.83 -11.30
C ALA A 847 -42.72 7.12 -11.03
N ALA A 848 -41.74 7.91 -10.57
CA ALA A 848 -40.61 7.43 -9.79
C ALA A 848 -41.05 7.35 -8.31
N ILE A 849 -40.92 6.16 -7.74
CA ILE A 849 -41.35 5.83 -6.39
C ILE A 849 -40.11 5.46 -5.59
N PHE A 850 -39.84 6.19 -4.52
CA PHE A 850 -38.68 5.94 -3.66
C PHE A 850 -38.99 6.30 -2.21
N SER A 851 -38.18 5.76 -1.31
CA SER A 851 -38.29 6.08 0.09
C SER A 851 -37.73 7.46 0.40
N ASN A 852 -38.09 8.01 1.57
CA ASN A 852 -37.42 9.18 2.12
C ASN A 852 -35.96 8.90 2.51
N GLY A 853 -35.51 7.64 2.51
CA GLY A 853 -34.17 7.28 2.91
C GLY A 853 -33.92 7.46 4.41
N TYR A 854 -32.65 7.42 4.81
CA TYR A 854 -32.20 7.51 6.20
C TYR A 854 -31.52 8.85 6.50
N ASP A 855 -31.10 9.06 7.75
CA ASP A 855 -30.38 10.28 8.18
C ASP A 855 -31.19 11.58 7.97
N VAL A 856 -32.50 11.53 8.22
CA VAL A 856 -33.37 12.71 8.20
C VAL A 856 -34.24 12.72 9.45
N ASP A 857 -34.36 13.88 10.11
CA ASP A 857 -35.16 14.04 11.33
C ASP A 857 -36.66 14.15 11.00
N ARG A 858 -37.18 13.08 10.40
CA ARG A 858 -38.55 12.95 9.92
C ARG A 858 -39.04 11.51 10.08
N PRO A 859 -40.36 11.28 10.19
CA PRO A 859 -40.94 9.94 10.10
C PRO A 859 -40.70 9.31 8.72
N ALA A 860 -40.79 7.97 8.64
CA ALA A 860 -40.66 7.23 7.40
C ALA A 860 -41.77 7.63 6.41
N ARG A 861 -41.37 7.91 5.17
CA ARG A 861 -42.25 8.44 4.13
C ARG A 861 -41.93 7.83 2.77
N LEU A 862 -42.98 7.64 1.96
CA LEU A 862 -42.89 7.30 0.55
C LEU A 862 -43.03 8.55 -0.30
N PHE A 863 -42.12 8.73 -1.25
CA PHE A 863 -42.21 9.75 -2.29
C PHE A 863 -42.74 9.13 -3.58
N VAL A 864 -43.78 9.75 -4.14
CA VAL A 864 -44.31 9.44 -5.47
C VAL A 864 -44.13 10.71 -6.31
N VAL A 865 -43.15 10.67 -7.21
CA VAL A 865 -42.72 11.80 -8.02
C VAL A 865 -43.06 11.54 -9.48
N ARG A 866 -43.66 12.51 -10.17
CA ARG A 866 -44.02 12.41 -11.57
C ARG A 866 -42.76 12.19 -12.39
N LEU A 867 -42.72 11.11 -13.17
CA LEU A 867 -41.53 10.73 -13.92
C LEU A 867 -41.22 11.73 -15.04
N GLU A 868 -42.22 12.42 -15.57
CA GLU A 868 -42.10 13.35 -16.70
C GLU A 868 -41.26 14.61 -16.38
N ASP A 869 -41.45 15.21 -15.21
CA ASP A 869 -40.92 16.53 -14.88
C ASP A 869 -40.36 16.66 -13.45
N GLY A 870 -40.43 15.60 -12.64
CA GLY A 870 -39.93 15.60 -11.27
C GLY A 870 -40.86 16.29 -10.27
N SER A 871 -42.08 16.68 -10.68
CA SER A 871 -43.07 17.26 -9.77
C SER A 871 -43.58 16.24 -8.76
N LEU A 872 -43.73 16.65 -7.51
CA LEU A 872 -44.24 15.77 -6.46
C LEU A 872 -45.73 15.49 -6.66
N ILE A 873 -46.10 14.23 -6.90
CA ILE A 873 -47.50 13.79 -6.95
C ILE A 873 -48.03 13.64 -5.53
N ARG A 874 -47.28 12.92 -4.68
CA ARG A 874 -47.68 12.67 -3.30
C ARG A 874 -46.51 12.28 -2.42
N THR A 875 -46.54 12.72 -1.16
CA THR A 875 -45.81 12.12 -0.04
C THR A 875 -46.78 11.35 0.84
N ILE A 876 -46.39 10.15 1.27
CA ILE A 876 -47.21 9.30 2.15
C ILE A 876 -46.39 8.99 3.39
N SER A 877 -46.85 9.44 4.55
CA SER A 877 -46.24 9.19 5.85
C SER A 877 -46.71 7.85 6.42
N THR A 878 -45.84 7.10 7.09
CA THR A 878 -46.23 5.89 7.83
C THR A 878 -46.94 6.21 9.15
N VAL A 879 -46.88 7.47 9.60
CA VAL A 879 -47.58 7.96 10.79
C VAL A 879 -48.75 8.86 10.42
N ARG A 880 -49.75 8.97 11.30
CA ARG A 880 -50.88 9.88 11.09
C ARG A 880 -50.42 11.32 11.22
N THR A 881 -50.98 12.21 10.42
CA THR A 881 -50.61 13.65 10.40
C THR A 881 -50.70 14.32 11.77
N ALA A 882 -51.67 13.93 12.61
CA ALA A 882 -51.82 14.47 13.96
C ALA A 882 -50.66 14.12 14.91
N ASP A 883 -49.93 13.05 14.62
CA ASP A 883 -48.89 12.48 15.48
C ASP A 883 -47.47 12.77 14.94
N GLU A 884 -47.35 13.37 13.74
CA GLU A 884 -46.07 13.60 13.05
C GLU A 884 -45.09 14.45 13.86
N ALA A 885 -45.57 15.45 14.60
CA ALA A 885 -44.71 16.32 15.40
C ALA A 885 -44.06 15.61 16.59
N SER A 886 -44.61 14.47 17.01
CA SER A 886 -44.13 13.64 18.12
C SER A 886 -43.54 12.30 17.68
N ALA A 887 -43.60 11.99 16.39
CA ALA A 887 -43.11 10.73 15.86
C ALA A 887 -41.58 10.72 15.83
N PRO A 888 -40.94 9.61 16.24
CA PRO A 888 -39.49 9.48 16.18
C PRO A 888 -38.99 9.51 14.74
N ALA A 889 -37.74 9.96 14.54
CA ALA A 889 -37.06 9.88 13.26
C ALA A 889 -36.98 8.43 12.78
N ASN A 890 -37.28 8.22 11.49
CA ASN A 890 -37.32 6.91 10.86
C ASN A 890 -37.01 7.06 9.36
N GLY A 891 -36.68 5.97 8.68
CA GLY A 891 -36.42 5.95 7.24
C GLY A 891 -37.07 4.76 6.59
N LEU A 892 -37.82 5.00 5.51
CA LEU A 892 -38.47 3.95 4.76
C LEU A 892 -37.42 3.18 3.92
N SER A 893 -37.53 1.86 3.89
CA SER A 893 -36.73 0.95 3.05
C SER A 893 -37.25 0.98 1.58
N PRO A 894 -36.55 0.33 0.63
CA PRO A 894 -36.95 0.33 -0.78
C PRO A 894 -38.40 -0.07 -1.03
N PRO A 895 -39.19 0.75 -1.74
CA PRO A 895 -40.57 0.43 -2.04
C PRO A 895 -40.68 -0.56 -3.21
N PHE A 896 -41.62 -1.49 -3.07
CA PHE A 896 -41.97 -2.48 -4.08
C PHE A 896 -43.44 -2.30 -4.51
N PRO A 897 -43.71 -1.72 -5.70
CA PRO A 897 -45.05 -1.66 -6.27
C PRO A 897 -45.55 -3.06 -6.65
N VAL A 898 -46.82 -3.33 -6.37
CA VAL A 898 -47.49 -4.60 -6.66
C VAL A 898 -48.72 -4.33 -7.53
N ASP A 899 -48.77 -5.07 -8.64
CA ASP A 899 -49.92 -5.19 -9.53
C ASP A 899 -50.65 -6.50 -9.16
N LEU A 900 -51.87 -6.39 -8.63
CA LEU A 900 -52.67 -7.51 -8.14
C LEU A 900 -53.58 -8.11 -9.23
N ASN A 901 -53.92 -7.32 -10.25
CA ASN A 901 -54.90 -7.70 -11.27
C ASN A 901 -54.27 -8.05 -12.63
N GLY A 902 -52.95 -7.88 -12.77
CA GLY A 902 -52.15 -8.20 -13.94
C GLY A 902 -52.20 -7.17 -15.07
N ASP A 903 -52.72 -5.96 -14.83
CA ASP A 903 -52.91 -4.92 -15.83
C ASP A 903 -51.70 -3.97 -15.99
N ALA A 904 -50.58 -4.24 -15.31
CA ALA A 904 -49.35 -3.44 -15.29
C ALA A 904 -49.52 -2.01 -14.73
N ILE A 905 -50.58 -1.77 -13.95
CA ILE A 905 -50.76 -0.59 -13.12
C ILE A 905 -50.48 -1.00 -11.65
N ALA A 906 -49.76 -0.15 -10.91
CA ALA A 906 -49.50 -0.41 -9.49
C ALA A 906 -50.77 -0.18 -8.66
N ASP A 907 -51.19 -1.21 -7.91
CA ASP A 907 -52.33 -1.17 -7.00
C ASP A 907 -51.90 -0.85 -5.55
N LEU A 908 -50.81 -1.50 -5.12
CA LEU A 908 -50.26 -1.40 -3.78
C LEU A 908 -48.76 -1.11 -3.84
N ILE A 909 -48.21 -0.56 -2.75
CA ILE A 909 -46.77 -0.37 -2.58
C ILE A 909 -46.42 -0.89 -1.20
N TYR A 910 -45.49 -1.85 -1.14
CA TYR A 910 -44.95 -2.39 0.11
C TYR A 910 -43.57 -1.80 0.37
N ALA A 911 -43.31 -1.42 1.62
CA ALA A 911 -42.00 -1.02 2.09
C ALA A 911 -41.94 -1.26 3.60
N GLY A 912 -40.80 -1.77 4.10
CA GLY A 912 -40.49 -1.77 5.54
C GLY A 912 -39.85 -0.45 5.96
N ASP A 913 -39.58 -0.26 7.24
CA ASP A 913 -38.81 0.88 7.76
C ASP A 913 -37.78 0.45 8.82
N LEU A 914 -37.09 1.40 9.47
CA LEU A 914 -36.04 1.05 10.45
C LEU A 914 -36.59 0.35 11.70
N PHE A 915 -37.91 0.38 11.93
CA PHE A 915 -38.55 -0.30 13.06
C PHE A 915 -39.07 -1.70 12.72
N GLY A 916 -38.83 -2.18 11.50
CA GLY A 916 -39.29 -3.47 10.98
C GLY A 916 -40.41 -3.31 9.96
#